data_AF-A0A538P6W8-F1
#
_entry.id   AF-A0A538P6W8-F1
#
_cell.length_a   1.000
_cell.length_b   1.000
_cell.length_c   1.000
_cell.angle_alpha   90.00
_cell.angle_beta   90.00
_cell.angle_gamma   90.00
#
_symmetry.space_group_name_H-M   'P 1'
#
loop_
_entity.id
_entity.type
_entity.pdbx_description
1 polymer ?
#
loop_
_entity_poly.entity_id
_entity_poly.type
_entity_poly.pdbx_seq_one_letter_code
_entity_poly.pdbx_strand_id
1 'polypeptide(L)'
;MAKKPTAARVLEEWTERDLTAAAGEGDLPPAFEFEDQISIAGEALLSGHNLLIAGESGVGKTALVYELIRRAAATDASALSGKRVLQFSFRHRVATLKIPNMLLPEMQHLIDALCEFGGQIIPFFRDFHLAEAFNLEPQLQALAYRFDGLVLGEAEPGPLAALFESMPELEQQYVTLSVEEPDLARAAKILSAWAEHYRDREGLYFTPEAQDEALHLSHRFLARTRLPRKALDLLVQVAGVRGERNTIERSDVIERFSKVHHVPRELVDPVEPLDLSALNRELAEQLLGQPEAVEIISRTIGLIKSGLSDMRRPFGVFLFAGPTGVGKTHAAQLLAQHLFGSRERMIRLNMADYQTDQAPQVLFGDPSDYRLPLRRGVVTQRVSGKPFAVLLLDEFEKAHEKVADRFLQLFDEGAFINGHGETIACRSMILIATSNVGAEIYRDQPAGFFSSPDMRKLSHEMERRLAQRFRLELLNRFDQVLHFRPLSRADVRKIAARELESLKQRIGFKRTGIGLEIDDTVLDWLAVQGYDPRFGARFLRRTLERDVTGALAALLVRGKIASGARAVLSVRRDRIEARLVLPEPSTTRRQRISSDGSESSAVRSFNAQAIRRRAAELLAVASGMFAALETKRAEAGRLLAIMNEPGFWDRSVDCVETLEKYRAIDIAIQVEERYAAALRELASVHERTEGAGNSQELAHAVQIAERALREWNDRMADEGPRELWLLIESADVLQGADTWVSELARMELEWCRRLHLQAALVACEVNDGALVRAILHVEGPGAAAYLEMEEGIHRRTRSAQPDLKARIVVIPRSASTAAARDGIVKVKERQGPLGLPLRFLGRVEIPSTGSVIDLLGSERLVLAEIVSDLARYRPSARSDRTSLARVYAKDGVGARDPRTGATALRMKDVLRGNLDPLLEAWRTRSVSVVRKVEA
;
A
#
# COMPACT_ATOMS: atom_id res chain seq x y z
N MET A 1 9.56 30.06 -39.27
CA MET A 1 8.09 30.08 -39.16
C MET A 1 7.60 28.65 -39.32
N ALA A 2 7.07 28.03 -38.25
CA ALA A 2 6.45 26.71 -38.37
C ALA A 2 5.18 26.82 -39.21
N LYS A 3 4.96 25.90 -40.16
CA LYS A 3 3.73 25.85 -40.97
C LYS A 3 2.51 25.74 -40.04
N LYS A 4 1.50 26.58 -40.26
CA LYS A 4 0.20 26.49 -39.57
C LYS A 4 -0.36 25.07 -39.77
N PRO A 5 -0.77 24.35 -38.70
CA PRO A 5 -1.31 23.00 -38.84
C PRO A 5 -2.59 23.03 -39.70
N THR A 6 -2.83 21.98 -40.49
CA THR A 6 -4.06 21.84 -41.29
C THR A 6 -5.25 21.54 -40.37
N ALA A 7 -6.46 21.99 -40.72
CA ALA A 7 -7.65 21.77 -39.89
C ALA A 7 -7.92 20.29 -39.57
N ALA A 8 -7.72 19.40 -40.55
CA ALA A 8 -7.84 17.95 -40.35
C ALA A 8 -6.88 17.42 -39.26
N ARG A 9 -5.63 17.91 -39.25
CA ARG A 9 -4.64 17.51 -38.26
C ARG A 9 -4.99 18.03 -36.86
N VAL A 10 -5.51 19.26 -36.77
CA VAL A 10 -5.96 19.82 -35.49
C VAL A 10 -7.09 18.97 -34.90
N LEU A 11 -8.07 18.59 -35.72
CA LEU A 11 -9.16 17.73 -35.25
C LEU A 11 -8.67 16.36 -34.80
N GLU A 12 -7.77 15.71 -35.56
CA GLU A 12 -7.17 14.43 -35.18
C GLU A 12 -6.43 14.51 -33.85
N GLU A 13 -5.66 15.58 -33.63
CA GLU A 13 -4.90 15.82 -32.41
C GLU A 13 -5.78 16.09 -31.16
N TRP A 14 -7.03 16.52 -31.35
CA TRP A 14 -7.99 16.76 -30.28
C TRP A 14 -8.95 15.58 -30.04
N THR A 15 -9.25 14.80 -31.09
CA THR A 15 -10.28 13.76 -31.07
C THR A 15 -9.84 12.60 -30.19
N GLU A 16 -10.58 12.34 -29.11
CA GLU A 16 -10.43 11.10 -28.35
C GLU A 16 -11.09 9.92 -29.05
N ARG A 17 -12.27 10.15 -29.65
CA ARG A 17 -13.08 9.12 -30.30
C ARG A 17 -14.02 9.73 -31.33
N ASP A 18 -14.12 9.10 -32.50
CA ASP A 18 -15.19 9.36 -33.46
C ASP A 18 -16.42 8.53 -33.06
N LEU A 19 -17.45 9.19 -32.55
CA LEU A 19 -18.63 8.53 -32.02
C LEU A 19 -19.58 8.07 -33.13
N THR A 20 -19.60 8.76 -34.27
CA THR A 20 -20.39 8.33 -35.43
C THR A 20 -19.81 7.04 -36.02
N ALA A 21 -18.49 6.95 -36.16
CA ALA A 21 -17.82 5.73 -36.61
C ALA A 21 -18.09 4.57 -35.64
N ALA A 22 -17.89 4.78 -34.33
CA ALA A 22 -18.15 3.78 -33.32
C ALA A 22 -19.63 3.33 -33.29
N ALA A 23 -20.58 4.22 -33.56
CA ALA A 23 -21.99 3.86 -33.65
C ALA A 23 -22.26 2.95 -34.87
N GLY A 24 -21.65 3.26 -36.02
CA GLY A 24 -21.74 2.44 -37.23
C GLY A 24 -21.13 1.05 -37.09
N GLU A 25 -20.09 0.91 -36.26
CA GLU A 25 -19.45 -0.36 -35.90
C GLU A 25 -20.22 -1.15 -34.84
N GLY A 26 -21.22 -0.54 -34.18
CA GLY A 26 -21.95 -1.16 -33.06
C GLY A 26 -21.20 -1.14 -31.72
N ASP A 27 -20.14 -0.32 -31.62
CA ASP A 27 -19.22 -0.24 -30.48
C ASP A 27 -19.67 0.73 -29.38
N LEU A 28 -20.75 1.49 -29.61
CA LEU A 28 -21.35 2.34 -28.59
C LEU A 28 -22.35 1.53 -27.72
N PRO A 29 -22.14 1.45 -26.40
CA PRO A 29 -23.08 0.76 -25.52
C PRO A 29 -24.40 1.53 -25.43
N PRO A 30 -25.55 0.83 -25.34
CA PRO A 30 -26.83 1.47 -25.14
C PRO A 30 -26.96 2.07 -23.74
N ALA A 31 -27.85 3.04 -23.60
CA ALA A 31 -28.31 3.53 -22.30
C ALA A 31 -29.68 2.94 -21.97
N PHE A 32 -29.94 2.75 -20.68
CA PHE A 32 -31.18 2.15 -20.18
C PHE A 32 -31.93 3.15 -19.29
N GLU A 33 -33.26 3.12 -19.36
CA GLU A 33 -34.15 3.98 -18.57
C GLU A 33 -33.83 5.47 -18.76
N PHE A 34 -33.73 5.96 -20.00
CA PHE A 34 -33.43 7.36 -20.34
C PHE A 34 -34.39 7.95 -21.40
N GLU A 35 -35.55 7.32 -21.60
CA GLU A 35 -36.49 7.61 -22.69
C GLU A 35 -36.93 9.08 -22.70
N ASP A 36 -37.29 9.63 -21.54
CA ASP A 36 -37.72 11.02 -21.39
C ASP A 36 -36.58 11.99 -21.74
N GLN A 37 -35.38 11.75 -21.18
CA GLN A 37 -34.19 12.55 -21.45
C GLN A 37 -33.80 12.54 -22.93
N ILE A 38 -33.92 11.38 -23.59
CA ILE A 38 -33.62 11.22 -25.02
C ILE A 38 -34.62 12.02 -25.86
N SER A 39 -35.91 12.01 -25.50
CA SER A 39 -36.93 12.81 -26.20
C SER A 39 -36.63 14.30 -26.10
N ILE A 40 -36.37 14.80 -24.89
CA ILE A 40 -36.07 16.21 -24.64
C ILE A 40 -34.79 16.64 -25.38
N ALA A 41 -33.73 15.84 -25.31
CA ALA A 41 -32.49 16.10 -26.03
C ALA A 41 -32.70 16.11 -27.56
N GLY A 42 -33.49 15.18 -28.09
CA GLY A 42 -33.84 15.13 -29.52
C GLY A 42 -34.57 16.38 -29.99
N GLU A 43 -35.58 16.84 -29.25
CA GLU A 43 -36.33 18.06 -29.56
C GLU A 43 -35.46 19.32 -29.54
N ALA A 44 -34.58 19.43 -28.54
CA ALA A 44 -33.64 20.56 -28.42
C ALA A 44 -32.68 20.60 -29.63
N LEU A 45 -32.12 19.46 -30.01
CA LEU A 45 -31.19 19.37 -31.14
C LEU A 45 -31.89 19.62 -32.48
N LEU A 46 -33.12 19.12 -32.68
CA LEU A 46 -33.92 19.40 -33.88
C LEU A 46 -34.27 20.88 -34.03
N SER A 47 -34.42 21.59 -32.90
CA SER A 47 -34.64 23.05 -32.88
C SER A 47 -33.37 23.87 -33.12
N GLY A 48 -32.21 23.23 -33.30
CA GLY A 48 -30.94 23.90 -33.56
C GLY A 48 -30.22 24.39 -32.29
N HIS A 49 -30.63 23.97 -31.10
CA HIS A 49 -30.00 24.39 -29.85
C HIS A 49 -28.79 23.52 -29.50
N ASN A 50 -27.72 24.16 -28.99
CA ASN A 50 -26.62 23.44 -28.37
C ASN A 50 -27.10 22.78 -27.07
N LEU A 51 -26.52 21.63 -26.72
CA LEU A 51 -27.00 20.82 -25.60
C LEU A 51 -25.87 20.54 -24.60
N LEU A 52 -26.12 20.85 -23.33
CA LEU A 52 -25.29 20.42 -22.21
C LEU A 52 -26.05 19.40 -21.35
N ILE A 53 -25.40 18.28 -21.05
CA ILE A 53 -25.92 17.28 -20.12
C ILE A 53 -25.20 17.48 -18.79
N ALA A 54 -25.94 17.94 -17.77
CA ALA A 54 -25.41 18.29 -16.47
C ALA A 54 -25.81 17.25 -15.42
N GLY A 55 -24.87 16.85 -14.57
CA GLY A 55 -25.12 15.85 -13.53
C GLY A 55 -23.85 15.40 -12.83
N GLU A 56 -23.99 14.75 -11.69
CA GLU A 56 -22.85 14.26 -10.92
C GLU A 56 -22.04 13.18 -11.67
N SER A 57 -20.81 12.92 -11.25
CA SER A 57 -20.00 11.86 -11.87
C SER A 57 -20.59 10.47 -11.59
N GLY A 58 -20.86 9.69 -12.64
CA GLY A 58 -21.36 8.32 -12.56
C GLY A 58 -22.87 8.12 -12.72
N VAL A 59 -23.65 9.17 -12.94
CA VAL A 59 -25.12 9.08 -13.12
C VAL A 59 -25.56 8.61 -14.53
N GLY A 60 -24.64 8.51 -15.49
CA GLY A 60 -24.94 8.01 -16.84
C GLY A 60 -24.98 9.07 -17.96
N LYS A 61 -24.44 10.28 -17.73
CA LYS A 61 -24.38 11.35 -18.75
C LYS A 61 -23.82 10.90 -20.11
N THR A 62 -22.66 10.24 -20.11
CA THR A 62 -22.04 9.73 -21.35
C THR A 62 -22.86 8.63 -22.02
N ALA A 63 -23.51 7.78 -21.22
CA ALA A 63 -24.39 6.75 -21.77
C ALA A 63 -25.57 7.39 -22.53
N LEU A 64 -26.18 8.44 -21.97
CA LEU A 64 -27.23 9.20 -22.64
C LEU A 64 -26.77 9.77 -23.99
N VAL A 65 -25.57 10.35 -24.07
CA VAL A 65 -24.99 10.84 -25.33
C VAL A 65 -24.79 9.71 -26.34
N TYR A 66 -24.22 8.59 -25.90
CA TYR A 66 -23.98 7.44 -26.77
C TYR A 66 -25.28 6.87 -27.32
N GLU A 67 -26.33 6.80 -26.51
CA GLU A 67 -27.66 6.35 -26.95
C GLU A 67 -28.31 7.32 -27.94
N LEU A 68 -28.18 8.63 -27.75
CA LEU A 68 -28.63 9.63 -28.73
C LEU A 68 -27.98 9.44 -30.10
N ILE A 69 -26.66 9.24 -30.12
CA ILE A 69 -25.88 9.04 -31.35
C ILE A 69 -26.24 7.69 -32.00
N ARG A 70 -26.37 6.63 -31.20
CA ARG A 70 -26.76 5.30 -31.67
C ARG A 70 -28.14 5.31 -32.33
N ARG A 71 -29.13 6.01 -31.73
CA ARG A 71 -30.46 6.18 -32.34
C ARG A 71 -30.41 7.02 -33.60
N ALA A 72 -29.63 8.10 -33.60
CA ALA A 72 -29.45 8.93 -34.78
C ALA A 72 -28.83 8.17 -35.96
N ALA A 73 -27.91 7.24 -35.72
CA ALA A 73 -27.34 6.39 -36.77
C ALA A 73 -28.36 5.40 -37.36
N ALA A 74 -29.43 5.07 -36.64
CA ALA A 74 -30.48 4.15 -37.08
C ALA A 74 -31.67 4.84 -37.76
N THR A 75 -31.81 6.17 -37.62
CA THR A 75 -32.97 6.93 -38.12
C THR A 75 -32.54 8.21 -38.83
N ASP A 76 -33.00 8.43 -40.06
CA ASP A 76 -32.68 9.63 -40.84
C ASP A 76 -33.33 10.93 -40.31
N ALA A 77 -34.23 10.84 -39.33
CA ALA A 77 -35.02 11.96 -38.80
C ALA A 77 -34.34 12.71 -37.63
N SER A 78 -33.03 12.55 -37.43
CA SER A 78 -32.28 13.20 -36.34
C SER A 78 -31.48 14.41 -36.83
N ALA A 79 -31.36 15.45 -35.99
CA ALA A 79 -30.47 16.59 -36.22
C ALA A 79 -28.97 16.22 -36.35
N LEU A 80 -28.61 15.02 -35.88
CA LEU A 80 -27.26 14.45 -35.96
C LEU A 80 -27.05 13.62 -37.24
N SER A 81 -28.11 13.36 -38.03
CA SER A 81 -28.02 12.51 -39.22
C SER A 81 -27.10 13.14 -40.29
N GLY A 82 -26.28 12.30 -40.92
CA GLY A 82 -25.31 12.72 -41.94
C GLY A 82 -24.12 13.55 -41.41
N LYS A 83 -24.00 13.76 -40.09
CA LYS A 83 -22.93 14.54 -39.45
C LYS A 83 -21.98 13.64 -38.66
N ARG A 84 -20.72 14.07 -38.53
CA ARG A 84 -19.69 13.38 -37.74
C ARG A 84 -19.62 13.95 -36.33
N VAL A 85 -19.90 13.14 -35.32
CA VAL A 85 -19.81 13.55 -33.91
C VAL A 85 -18.44 13.16 -33.36
N LEU A 86 -17.62 14.15 -33.03
CA LEU A 86 -16.26 13.95 -32.51
C LEU A 86 -16.20 14.28 -31.04
N GLN A 87 -15.68 13.36 -30.24
CA GLN A 87 -15.53 13.53 -28.81
C GLN A 87 -14.18 14.20 -28.47
N PHE A 88 -14.25 15.26 -27.68
CA PHE A 88 -13.13 16.08 -27.22
C PHE A 88 -13.08 16.12 -25.69
N SER A 89 -11.87 16.28 -25.14
CA SER A 89 -11.65 16.60 -23.73
C SER A 89 -10.53 17.62 -23.55
N PHE A 90 -10.78 18.61 -22.70
CA PHE A 90 -9.77 19.57 -22.29
C PHE A 90 -8.65 18.89 -21.51
N ARG A 91 -8.98 17.98 -20.57
CA ARG A 91 -7.98 17.20 -19.83
C ARG A 91 -7.11 16.36 -20.74
N HIS A 92 -7.71 15.65 -21.69
CA HIS A 92 -6.97 14.84 -22.66
C HIS A 92 -6.02 15.71 -23.47
N ARG A 93 -6.51 16.83 -24.02
CA ARG A 93 -5.66 17.72 -24.81
C ARG A 93 -4.49 18.23 -24.00
N VAL A 94 -4.71 18.76 -22.79
CA VAL A 94 -3.64 19.26 -21.92
C VAL A 94 -2.56 18.19 -21.66
N ALA A 95 -2.95 16.93 -21.45
CA ALA A 95 -2.00 15.83 -21.22
C ALA A 95 -1.11 15.53 -22.43
N THR A 96 -1.56 15.85 -23.65
CA THR A 96 -0.80 15.62 -24.89
C THR A 96 0.10 16.80 -25.29
N LEU A 97 -0.09 17.99 -24.69
CA LEU A 97 0.68 19.18 -25.04
C LEU A 97 2.12 19.11 -24.52
N LYS A 98 3.08 19.40 -25.40
CA LYS A 98 4.52 19.45 -25.05
C LYS A 98 4.86 20.62 -24.12
N ILE A 99 4.11 21.71 -24.22
CA ILE A 99 4.32 22.94 -23.46
C ILE A 99 3.09 23.16 -22.56
N PRO A 100 3.26 23.11 -21.23
CA PRO A 100 2.22 23.52 -20.30
C PRO A 100 1.81 24.98 -20.57
N ASN A 101 0.50 25.27 -20.60
CA ASN A 101 -0.13 26.58 -20.91
C ASN A 101 -0.38 26.92 -22.39
N MET A 102 -0.33 25.94 -23.30
CA MET A 102 -0.70 26.15 -24.71
C MET A 102 -2.17 25.88 -25.04
N LEU A 103 -3.01 25.55 -24.05
CA LEU A 103 -4.38 25.11 -24.32
C LEU A 103 -5.25 26.18 -25.00
N LEU A 104 -5.11 27.44 -24.59
CA LEU A 104 -5.93 28.53 -25.14
C LEU A 104 -5.66 28.76 -26.65
N PRO A 105 -4.39 28.90 -27.11
CA PRO A 105 -4.07 28.90 -28.54
C PRO A 105 -4.57 27.65 -29.28
N GLU A 106 -4.46 26.48 -28.66
CA GLU A 106 -4.90 25.22 -29.27
C GLU A 106 -6.41 25.12 -29.41
N MET A 107 -7.16 25.68 -28.45
CA MET A 107 -8.61 25.77 -28.52
C MET A 107 -9.03 26.74 -29.62
N GLN A 108 -8.28 27.84 -29.83
CA GLN A 108 -8.52 28.73 -30.96
C GLN A 108 -8.29 28.02 -32.30
N HIS A 109 -7.23 27.22 -32.42
CA HIS A 109 -6.99 26.40 -33.61
C HIS A 109 -8.12 25.38 -33.84
N LEU A 110 -8.67 24.78 -32.77
CA LEU A 110 -9.80 23.86 -32.87
C LEU A 110 -11.04 24.58 -33.40
N ILE A 111 -11.37 25.76 -32.88
CA ILE A 111 -12.52 26.56 -33.33
C ILE A 111 -12.39 26.90 -34.81
N ASP A 112 -11.21 27.40 -35.21
CA ASP A 112 -10.96 27.74 -36.61
C ASP A 112 -11.10 26.50 -37.51
N ALA A 113 -10.56 25.35 -37.07
CA ALA A 113 -10.71 24.09 -37.78
C ALA A 113 -12.18 23.65 -37.89
N LEU A 114 -12.96 23.71 -36.82
CA LEU A 114 -14.39 23.37 -36.84
C LEU A 114 -15.19 24.27 -37.79
N CYS A 115 -14.92 25.57 -37.79
CA CYS A 115 -15.55 26.52 -38.73
C CYS A 115 -15.23 26.20 -40.20
N GLU A 116 -14.03 25.69 -40.52
CA GLU A 116 -13.68 25.27 -41.90
C GLU A 116 -14.54 24.11 -42.42
N PHE A 117 -15.05 23.23 -41.54
CA PHE A 117 -15.90 22.10 -41.90
C PHE A 117 -17.41 22.42 -41.95
N GLY A 118 -17.81 23.69 -41.74
CA GLY A 118 -19.16 24.18 -42.04
C GLY A 118 -20.32 23.35 -41.46
N GLY A 119 -20.24 22.97 -40.18
CA GLY A 119 -21.31 22.24 -39.48
C GLY A 119 -21.42 20.74 -39.79
N GLN A 120 -20.51 20.18 -40.61
CA GLN A 120 -20.41 18.73 -40.86
C GLN A 120 -19.92 17.93 -39.65
N ILE A 121 -19.23 18.60 -38.73
CA ILE A 121 -18.68 18.02 -37.51
C ILE A 121 -19.43 18.58 -36.31
N ILE A 122 -19.91 17.72 -35.42
CA ILE A 122 -20.51 18.11 -34.15
C ILE A 122 -19.48 17.88 -33.05
N PRO A 123 -18.90 18.93 -32.45
CA PRO A 123 -18.02 18.79 -31.30
C PRO A 123 -18.80 18.35 -30.07
N PHE A 124 -18.32 17.30 -29.40
CA PHE A 124 -18.83 16.84 -28.12
C PHE A 124 -17.74 16.93 -27.04
N PHE A 125 -17.89 17.86 -26.09
CA PHE A 125 -16.93 18.05 -24.99
C PHE A 125 -17.31 17.23 -23.75
N ARG A 126 -16.54 16.20 -23.40
CA ARG A 126 -16.81 15.33 -22.24
C ARG A 126 -16.65 16.05 -20.89
N ASP A 127 -15.90 17.14 -20.86
CA ASP A 127 -15.55 17.88 -19.66
C ASP A 127 -15.73 19.40 -19.83
N PHE A 128 -16.85 19.81 -20.44
CA PHE A 128 -17.19 21.20 -20.78
C PHE A 128 -17.04 22.17 -19.60
N HIS A 129 -17.47 21.73 -18.42
CA HIS A 129 -17.42 22.48 -17.16
C HIS A 129 -15.99 22.85 -16.68
N LEU A 130 -14.94 22.24 -17.25
CA LEU A 130 -13.55 22.58 -16.91
C LEU A 130 -13.01 23.79 -17.67
N ALA A 131 -13.79 24.38 -18.56
CA ALA A 131 -13.36 25.56 -19.31
C ALA A 131 -12.93 26.71 -18.40
N GLU A 132 -13.67 26.96 -17.31
CA GLU A 132 -13.30 27.97 -16.30
C GLU A 132 -11.92 27.66 -15.67
N ALA A 133 -11.71 26.41 -15.26
CA ALA A 133 -10.44 25.98 -14.66
C ALA A 133 -9.23 26.13 -15.60
N PHE A 134 -9.47 26.17 -16.91
CA PHE A 134 -8.45 26.37 -17.94
C PHE A 134 -8.46 27.77 -18.57
N ASN A 135 -9.31 28.69 -18.09
CA ASN A 135 -9.53 30.03 -18.65
C ASN A 135 -9.88 30.01 -20.16
N LEU A 136 -10.82 29.15 -20.56
CA LEU A 136 -11.27 28.98 -21.95
C LEU A 136 -12.64 29.62 -22.25
N GLU A 137 -13.17 30.39 -21.33
CA GLU A 137 -14.50 30.97 -21.41
C GLU A 137 -14.66 31.88 -22.65
N PRO A 138 -13.69 32.75 -23.02
CA PRO A 138 -13.74 33.51 -24.27
C PRO A 138 -13.75 32.62 -25.52
N GLN A 139 -13.08 31.47 -25.48
CA GLN A 139 -13.03 30.52 -26.58
C GLN A 139 -14.36 29.77 -26.72
N LEU A 140 -15.00 29.40 -25.61
CA LEU A 140 -16.34 28.81 -25.65
C LEU A 140 -17.37 29.79 -26.19
N GLN A 141 -17.29 31.06 -25.79
CA GLN A 141 -18.13 32.11 -26.36
C GLN A 141 -17.87 32.23 -27.87
N ALA A 142 -16.61 32.32 -28.28
CA ALA A 142 -16.26 32.38 -29.71
C ALA A 142 -16.76 31.15 -30.49
N LEU A 143 -16.68 29.95 -29.92
CA LEU A 143 -17.24 28.74 -30.52
C LEU A 143 -18.76 28.87 -30.69
N ALA A 144 -19.49 29.24 -29.63
CA ALA A 144 -20.94 29.34 -29.65
C ALA A 144 -21.46 30.36 -30.68
N TYR A 145 -20.75 31.46 -30.92
CA TYR A 145 -21.18 32.50 -31.86
C TYR A 145 -20.62 32.35 -33.28
N ARG A 146 -19.43 31.77 -33.47
CA ARG A 146 -18.77 31.66 -34.78
C ARG A 146 -19.04 30.35 -35.50
N PHE A 147 -19.37 29.29 -34.75
CA PHE A 147 -19.57 27.97 -35.33
C PHE A 147 -21.02 27.79 -35.78
N ASP A 148 -21.22 27.64 -37.09
CA ASP A 148 -22.54 27.41 -37.70
C ASP A 148 -22.91 25.92 -37.63
N GLY A 149 -23.06 25.40 -36.41
CA GLY A 149 -23.35 24.00 -36.13
C GLY A 149 -23.69 23.73 -34.66
N LEU A 150 -24.10 22.49 -34.36
CA LEU A 150 -24.47 22.09 -33.00
C LEU A 150 -23.23 21.76 -32.16
N VAL A 151 -23.26 22.16 -30.89
CA VAL A 151 -22.27 21.78 -29.87
C VAL A 151 -22.93 20.93 -28.80
N LEU A 152 -22.27 19.84 -28.42
CA LEU A 152 -22.67 18.97 -27.32
C LEU A 152 -21.64 19.08 -26.18
N GLY A 153 -22.09 18.93 -24.94
CA GLY A 153 -21.17 18.88 -23.80
C GLY A 153 -21.71 18.15 -22.59
N GLU A 154 -20.79 17.62 -21.77
CA GLU A 154 -21.07 17.09 -20.44
C GLU A 154 -20.49 18.00 -19.36
N ALA A 155 -21.26 18.18 -18.30
CA ALA A 155 -20.94 19.09 -17.23
C ALA A 155 -21.29 18.54 -15.84
N GLU A 156 -20.55 18.99 -14.82
CA GLU A 156 -20.95 18.84 -13.42
C GLU A 156 -21.71 20.10 -12.98
N PRO A 157 -22.81 19.99 -12.20
CA PRO A 157 -23.70 21.12 -11.96
C PRO A 157 -23.04 22.32 -11.27
N GLY A 158 -22.19 22.07 -10.26
CA GLY A 158 -21.52 23.13 -9.51
C GLY A 158 -20.56 23.98 -10.38
N PRO A 159 -19.55 23.36 -11.02
CA PRO A 159 -18.66 24.10 -11.92
C PRO A 159 -19.38 24.70 -13.14
N LEU A 160 -20.46 24.08 -13.63
CA LEU A 160 -21.26 24.68 -14.71
C LEU A 160 -21.96 25.97 -14.25
N ALA A 161 -22.53 25.96 -13.04
CA ALA A 161 -23.17 27.14 -12.47
C ALA A 161 -22.15 28.28 -12.31
N ALA A 162 -20.95 27.99 -11.80
CA ALA A 162 -19.87 28.99 -11.71
C ALA A 162 -19.47 29.56 -13.08
N LEU A 163 -19.35 28.70 -14.10
CA LEU A 163 -19.09 29.13 -15.48
C LEU A 163 -20.19 30.07 -15.99
N PHE A 164 -21.47 29.74 -15.80
CA PHE A 164 -22.58 30.59 -16.22
C PHE A 164 -22.71 31.88 -15.41
N GLU A 165 -22.40 31.86 -14.11
CA GLU A 165 -22.31 33.07 -13.29
C GLU A 165 -21.20 34.02 -13.81
N SER A 166 -20.09 33.46 -14.28
CA SER A 166 -18.99 34.24 -14.86
C SER A 166 -19.28 34.74 -16.28
N MET A 167 -20.11 34.02 -17.06
CA MET A 167 -20.48 34.32 -18.44
C MET A 167 -21.96 34.03 -18.74
N PRO A 168 -22.88 34.93 -18.32
CA PRO A 168 -24.32 34.72 -18.48
C PRO A 168 -24.78 34.64 -19.95
N GLU A 169 -24.06 35.26 -20.88
CA GLU A 169 -24.39 35.20 -22.31
C GLU A 169 -24.19 33.81 -22.89
N LEU A 170 -23.28 33.01 -22.30
CA LEU A 170 -23.05 31.63 -22.73
C LEU A 170 -24.24 30.74 -22.38
N GLU A 171 -24.87 30.94 -21.21
CA GLU A 171 -26.04 30.16 -20.76
C GLU A 171 -27.18 30.22 -21.79
N GLN A 172 -27.39 31.37 -22.41
CA GLN A 172 -28.44 31.58 -23.41
C GLN A 172 -28.23 30.77 -24.70
N GLN A 173 -27.02 30.29 -24.96
CA GLN A 173 -26.68 29.53 -26.17
C GLN A 173 -26.86 28.02 -26.01
N TYR A 174 -27.12 27.52 -24.79
CA TYR A 174 -27.22 26.10 -24.50
C TYR A 174 -28.51 25.75 -23.77
N VAL A 175 -29.15 24.66 -24.18
CA VAL A 175 -30.16 23.97 -23.38
C VAL A 175 -29.44 23.03 -22.43
N THR A 176 -29.72 23.14 -21.13
CA THR A 176 -29.13 22.26 -20.11
C THR A 176 -30.13 21.17 -19.71
N LEU A 177 -29.75 19.91 -19.92
CA LEU A 177 -30.50 18.74 -19.50
C LEU A 177 -29.90 18.15 -18.22
N SER A 178 -30.67 18.16 -17.14
CA SER A 178 -30.24 17.60 -15.85
C SER A 178 -30.37 16.08 -15.83
N VAL A 179 -29.33 15.40 -15.34
CA VAL A 179 -29.33 13.96 -15.07
C VAL A 179 -29.01 13.76 -13.58
N GLU A 180 -29.99 13.22 -12.88
CA GLU A 180 -29.91 12.96 -11.44
C GLU A 180 -29.48 11.51 -11.18
N GLU A 181 -29.00 11.26 -9.96
CA GLU A 181 -28.73 9.89 -9.50
C GLU A 181 -30.05 9.10 -9.46
N PRO A 182 -30.18 7.95 -10.15
CA PRO A 182 -31.40 7.17 -10.13
C PRO A 182 -31.68 6.64 -8.71
N ASP A 183 -32.95 6.56 -8.35
CA ASP A 183 -33.37 5.87 -7.14
C ASP A 183 -33.08 4.35 -7.24
N LEU A 184 -33.24 3.63 -6.12
CA LEU A 184 -32.92 2.20 -6.08
C LEU A 184 -33.76 1.38 -7.06
N ALA A 185 -35.01 1.76 -7.30
CA ALA A 185 -35.90 1.03 -8.20
C ALA A 185 -35.48 1.19 -9.67
N ARG A 186 -35.19 2.42 -10.11
CA ARG A 186 -34.67 2.71 -11.45
C ARG A 186 -33.26 2.14 -11.62
N ALA A 187 -32.40 2.22 -10.61
CA ALA A 187 -31.07 1.62 -10.66
C ALA A 187 -31.14 0.09 -10.84
N ALA A 188 -32.04 -0.60 -10.14
CA ALA A 188 -32.25 -2.04 -10.30
C ALA A 188 -32.67 -2.40 -11.74
N LYS A 189 -33.59 -1.64 -12.34
CA LYS A 189 -33.97 -1.81 -13.75
C LYS A 189 -32.81 -1.60 -14.71
N ILE A 190 -32.02 -0.54 -14.50
CA ILE A 190 -30.80 -0.27 -15.28
C ILE A 190 -29.83 -1.45 -15.18
N LEU A 191 -29.61 -2.00 -13.98
CA LEU A 191 -28.74 -3.14 -13.77
C LEU A 191 -29.24 -4.40 -14.48
N SER A 192 -30.55 -4.67 -14.42
CA SER A 192 -31.16 -5.82 -15.11
C SER A 192 -31.02 -5.71 -16.62
N ALA A 193 -31.39 -4.56 -17.20
CA ALA A 193 -31.28 -4.32 -18.64
C ALA A 193 -29.81 -4.36 -19.11
N TRP A 194 -28.90 -3.79 -18.33
CA TRP A 194 -27.46 -3.89 -18.60
C TRP A 194 -26.95 -5.32 -18.52
N ALA A 195 -27.36 -6.10 -17.51
CA ALA A 195 -26.94 -7.48 -17.34
C ALA A 195 -27.45 -8.39 -18.47
N GLU A 196 -28.66 -8.16 -18.96
CA GLU A 196 -29.22 -8.84 -20.14
C GLU A 196 -28.40 -8.51 -21.39
N HIS A 197 -28.17 -7.22 -21.66
CA HIS A 197 -27.34 -6.80 -22.80
C HIS A 197 -25.91 -7.34 -22.70
N TYR A 198 -25.32 -7.31 -21.51
CA TYR A 198 -23.98 -7.83 -21.26
C TYR A 198 -23.92 -9.34 -21.42
N ARG A 199 -24.99 -10.08 -21.09
CA ARG A 199 -25.08 -11.53 -21.36
C ARG A 199 -25.11 -11.80 -22.86
N ASP A 200 -25.91 -11.07 -23.61
CA ASP A 200 -26.10 -11.33 -25.03
C ASP A 200 -24.83 -11.02 -25.84
N ARG A 201 -24.02 -10.05 -25.40
CA ARG A 201 -22.71 -9.72 -25.99
C ARG A 201 -21.57 -10.59 -25.43
N GLU A 202 -21.56 -10.75 -24.12
CA GLU A 202 -20.57 -11.38 -23.23
C GLU A 202 -20.56 -12.91 -23.14
N GLY A 203 -21.73 -13.51 -23.38
CA GLY A 203 -22.04 -14.86 -22.90
C GLY A 203 -22.01 -15.00 -21.38
N LEU A 204 -22.09 -13.89 -20.62
CA LEU A 204 -21.93 -13.86 -19.17
C LEU A 204 -23.25 -13.55 -18.48
N TYR A 205 -23.74 -14.49 -17.67
CA TYR A 205 -25.01 -14.36 -16.96
C TYR A 205 -24.78 -13.90 -15.51
N PHE A 206 -25.31 -12.74 -15.15
CA PHE A 206 -25.42 -12.30 -13.76
C PHE A 206 -26.78 -12.72 -13.18
N THR A 207 -26.77 -13.53 -12.13
CA THR A 207 -28.00 -13.91 -11.42
C THR A 207 -28.71 -12.68 -10.84
N PRO A 208 -30.06 -12.66 -10.72
CA PRO A 208 -30.79 -11.55 -10.09
C PRO A 208 -30.26 -11.23 -8.68
N GLU A 209 -29.92 -12.27 -7.91
CA GLU A 209 -29.36 -12.13 -6.57
C GLU A 209 -27.98 -11.45 -6.58
N ALA A 210 -27.16 -11.67 -7.61
CA ALA A 210 -25.88 -10.97 -7.76
C ALA A 210 -26.08 -9.49 -8.09
N GLN A 211 -27.06 -9.16 -8.93
CA GLN A 211 -27.39 -7.79 -9.29
C GLN A 211 -27.92 -7.01 -8.07
N ASP A 212 -28.86 -7.60 -7.34
CA ASP A 212 -29.40 -7.04 -6.10
C ASP A 212 -28.31 -6.85 -5.04
N GLU A 213 -27.42 -7.83 -4.87
CA GLU A 213 -26.32 -7.70 -3.91
C GLU A 213 -25.31 -6.62 -4.32
N ALA A 214 -25.01 -6.49 -5.62
CA ALA A 214 -24.14 -5.42 -6.10
C ALA A 214 -24.75 -4.04 -5.86
N LEU A 215 -26.05 -3.89 -6.08
CA LEU A 215 -26.80 -2.67 -5.78
C LEU A 215 -26.80 -2.40 -4.27
N HIS A 216 -27.13 -3.38 -3.46
CA HIS A 216 -27.18 -3.26 -2.00
C HIS A 216 -25.82 -2.87 -1.40
N LEU A 217 -24.76 -3.62 -1.70
CA LEU A 217 -23.42 -3.35 -1.15
C LEU A 217 -22.90 -2.00 -1.61
N SER A 218 -23.04 -1.66 -2.90
CA SER A 218 -22.54 -0.38 -3.42
C SER A 218 -23.34 0.81 -2.87
N HIS A 219 -24.66 0.71 -2.76
CA HIS A 219 -25.48 1.76 -2.16
C HIS A 219 -25.13 1.98 -0.69
N ARG A 220 -25.04 0.88 0.08
CA ARG A 220 -24.84 0.90 1.52
C ARG A 220 -23.44 1.32 1.95
N PHE A 221 -22.42 0.88 1.21
CA PHE A 221 -21.03 1.00 1.64
C PHE A 221 -20.19 1.96 0.78
N LEU A 222 -20.63 2.32 -0.44
CA LEU A 222 -19.90 3.22 -1.35
C LEU A 222 -20.63 4.55 -1.52
N ALA A 223 -20.75 5.31 -0.42
CA ALA A 223 -21.51 6.58 -0.39
C ALA A 223 -20.87 7.74 -1.19
N ARG A 224 -19.58 7.64 -1.54
CA ARG A 224 -18.86 8.69 -2.30
C ARG A 224 -19.08 8.61 -3.81
N THR A 225 -19.63 7.52 -4.30
CA THR A 225 -19.87 7.28 -5.72
C THR A 225 -21.37 7.20 -5.98
N ARG A 226 -21.76 7.51 -7.23
CA ARG A 226 -23.15 7.58 -7.65
C ARG A 226 -23.62 6.30 -8.31
N LEU A 227 -24.89 5.97 -8.13
CA LEU A 227 -25.61 5.02 -8.98
C LEU A 227 -25.82 5.63 -10.39
N PRO A 228 -25.95 4.79 -11.43
CA PRO A 228 -25.82 3.32 -11.39
C PRO A 228 -24.36 2.84 -11.43
N ARG A 229 -23.40 3.72 -11.76
CA ARG A 229 -22.00 3.36 -12.03
C ARG A 229 -21.36 2.49 -10.96
N LYS A 230 -21.49 2.84 -9.67
CA LYS A 230 -20.82 2.08 -8.60
C LYS A 230 -21.25 0.61 -8.49
N ALA A 231 -22.49 0.31 -8.87
CA ALA A 231 -23.00 -1.06 -8.85
C ALA A 231 -22.57 -1.82 -10.12
N LEU A 232 -22.61 -1.15 -11.28
CA LEU A 232 -22.10 -1.69 -12.54
C LEU A 232 -20.59 -1.96 -12.48
N ASP A 233 -19.80 -1.03 -11.95
CA ASP A 233 -18.36 -1.19 -11.75
C ASP A 233 -18.06 -2.42 -10.88
N LEU A 234 -18.88 -2.69 -9.86
CA LEU A 234 -18.74 -3.89 -9.03
C LEU A 234 -19.03 -5.16 -9.82
N LEU A 235 -20.10 -5.21 -10.61
CA LEU A 235 -20.42 -6.36 -11.48
C LEU A 235 -19.33 -6.62 -12.52
N VAL A 236 -18.82 -5.58 -13.18
CA VAL A 236 -17.72 -5.67 -14.14
C VAL A 236 -16.42 -6.15 -13.49
N GLN A 237 -16.13 -5.68 -12.27
CA GLN A 237 -14.96 -6.14 -11.52
C GLN A 237 -15.03 -7.63 -11.16
N VAL A 238 -16.22 -8.16 -10.89
CA VAL A 238 -16.45 -9.59 -10.66
C VAL A 238 -16.22 -10.37 -11.96
N ALA A 239 -16.78 -9.88 -13.07
CA ALA A 239 -16.60 -10.48 -14.40
C ALA A 239 -15.11 -10.60 -14.80
N GLY A 240 -14.28 -9.59 -14.52
CA GLY A 240 -12.87 -9.57 -14.92
C GLY A 240 -11.91 -10.49 -14.15
N VAL A 241 -12.38 -11.17 -13.10
CA VAL A 241 -11.57 -12.04 -12.21
C VAL A 241 -12.12 -13.47 -12.17
N ARG A 242 -13.20 -13.75 -12.89
CA ARG A 242 -13.79 -15.08 -12.95
C ARG A 242 -12.85 -16.09 -13.64
N GLY A 243 -12.95 -17.35 -13.23
CA GLY A 243 -12.35 -18.48 -13.94
C GLY A 243 -13.16 -18.85 -15.19
N GLU A 244 -13.29 -20.15 -15.48
CA GLU A 244 -14.01 -20.67 -16.66
C GLU A 244 -15.55 -20.59 -16.56
N ARG A 245 -16.11 -20.03 -15.47
CA ARG A 245 -17.56 -20.01 -15.23
C ARG A 245 -18.25 -18.86 -15.96
N ASN A 246 -19.33 -19.19 -16.67
CA ASN A 246 -20.16 -18.22 -17.39
C ASN A 246 -21.27 -17.56 -16.56
N THR A 247 -21.45 -17.99 -15.31
CA THR A 247 -22.45 -17.47 -14.39
C THR A 247 -21.78 -16.77 -13.21
N ILE A 248 -22.29 -15.59 -12.86
CA ILE A 248 -21.88 -14.83 -11.67
C ILE A 248 -22.99 -14.90 -10.63
N GLU A 249 -22.63 -15.40 -9.46
CA GLU A 249 -23.52 -15.59 -8.33
C GLU A 249 -23.31 -14.51 -7.26
N ARG A 250 -24.29 -14.40 -6.35
CA ARG A 250 -24.24 -13.48 -5.19
C ARG A 250 -22.92 -13.57 -4.42
N SER A 251 -22.41 -14.78 -4.18
CA SER A 251 -21.17 -14.99 -3.43
C SER A 251 -19.95 -14.38 -4.11
N ASP A 252 -19.92 -14.37 -5.45
CA ASP A 252 -18.79 -13.81 -6.20
C ASP A 252 -18.73 -12.28 -6.02
N VAL A 253 -19.90 -11.63 -5.99
CA VAL A 253 -20.03 -10.19 -5.72
C VAL A 253 -19.54 -9.86 -4.31
N ILE A 254 -19.98 -10.62 -3.31
CA ILE A 254 -19.57 -10.45 -1.92
C ILE A 254 -18.06 -10.66 -1.78
N GLU A 255 -17.52 -11.75 -2.33
CA GLU A 255 -16.10 -12.06 -2.26
C GLU A 255 -15.26 -10.96 -2.91
N ARG A 256 -15.69 -10.48 -4.08
CA ARG A 256 -15.01 -9.39 -4.78
C ARG A 256 -15.06 -8.10 -3.96
N PHE A 257 -16.22 -7.75 -3.43
CA PHE A 257 -16.40 -6.57 -2.59
C PHE A 257 -15.49 -6.63 -1.35
N SER A 258 -15.51 -7.74 -0.63
CA SER A 258 -14.66 -7.98 0.55
C SER A 258 -13.17 -7.87 0.24
N LYS A 259 -12.72 -8.44 -0.88
CA LYS A 259 -11.30 -8.36 -1.29
C LYS A 259 -10.87 -6.95 -1.67
N VAL A 260 -11.67 -6.24 -2.47
CA VAL A 260 -11.33 -4.89 -2.96
C VAL A 260 -11.36 -3.87 -1.83
N HIS A 261 -12.34 -3.98 -0.93
CA HIS A 261 -12.56 -3.00 0.12
C HIS A 261 -11.97 -3.39 1.47
N HIS A 262 -11.40 -4.60 1.58
CA HIS A 262 -10.84 -5.17 2.81
C HIS A 262 -11.85 -5.22 3.96
N VAL A 263 -13.09 -5.55 3.64
CA VAL A 263 -14.16 -5.73 4.62
C VAL A 263 -14.37 -7.23 4.83
N PRO A 264 -14.35 -7.75 6.07
CA PRO A 264 -14.55 -9.17 6.34
C PRO A 264 -15.88 -9.66 5.76
N ARG A 265 -15.86 -10.85 5.14
CA ARG A 265 -17.06 -11.47 4.56
C ARG A 265 -18.16 -11.64 5.61
N GLU A 266 -17.76 -12.07 6.80
CA GLU A 266 -18.62 -12.20 7.98
C GLU A 266 -19.36 -10.90 8.36
N LEU A 267 -18.95 -9.73 7.88
CA LEU A 267 -19.65 -8.47 8.13
C LEU A 267 -20.69 -8.13 7.06
N VAL A 268 -20.43 -8.51 5.80
CA VAL A 268 -21.22 -8.08 4.63
C VAL A 268 -22.14 -9.16 4.09
N ASP A 269 -21.79 -10.43 4.24
CA ASP A 269 -22.57 -11.57 3.75
C ASP A 269 -23.73 -11.87 4.71
N PRO A 270 -25.00 -11.61 4.38
CA PRO A 270 -26.09 -11.79 5.34
C PRO A 270 -26.37 -13.26 5.67
N VAL A 271 -25.83 -14.22 4.90
CA VAL A 271 -26.01 -15.66 5.15
C VAL A 271 -25.01 -16.18 6.18
N GLU A 272 -23.83 -15.57 6.28
CA GLU A 272 -22.78 -15.98 7.20
C GLU A 272 -23.11 -15.52 8.63
N PRO A 273 -23.34 -16.42 9.61
CA PRO A 273 -23.67 -16.02 10.97
C PRO A 273 -22.45 -15.41 11.68
N LEU A 274 -22.68 -14.39 12.51
CA LEU A 274 -21.65 -13.83 13.38
C LEU A 274 -21.93 -14.24 14.83
N ASP A 275 -21.07 -15.08 15.41
CA ASP A 275 -21.17 -15.44 16.83
C ASP A 275 -20.66 -14.29 17.72
N LEU A 276 -21.60 -13.46 18.18
CA LEU A 276 -21.31 -12.36 19.09
C LEU A 276 -20.72 -12.82 20.43
N SER A 277 -20.98 -14.06 20.86
CA SER A 277 -20.41 -14.60 22.11
C SER A 277 -18.94 -14.98 21.92
N ALA A 278 -18.58 -15.59 20.79
CA ALA A 278 -17.19 -15.82 20.42
C ALA A 278 -16.43 -14.49 20.25
N LEU A 279 -16.99 -13.53 19.51
CA LEU A 279 -16.40 -12.22 19.30
C LEU A 279 -16.16 -11.47 20.63
N ASN A 280 -17.14 -11.50 21.54
CA ASN A 280 -16.98 -10.91 22.88
C ASN A 280 -15.81 -11.54 23.66
N ARG A 281 -15.64 -12.86 23.60
CA ARG A 281 -14.52 -13.55 24.28
C ARG A 281 -13.18 -13.13 23.68
N GLU A 282 -13.05 -13.13 22.36
CA GLU A 282 -11.83 -12.72 21.65
C GLU A 282 -11.45 -11.27 21.96
N LEU A 283 -12.43 -10.37 21.95
CA LEU A 283 -12.23 -8.96 22.32
C LEU A 283 -11.84 -8.81 23.79
N ALA A 284 -12.43 -9.57 24.71
CA ALA A 284 -12.09 -9.55 26.12
C ALA A 284 -10.67 -10.07 26.42
N GLU A 285 -10.18 -11.06 25.67
CA GLU A 285 -8.80 -11.53 25.75
C GLU A 285 -7.80 -10.45 25.26
N GLN A 286 -8.21 -9.64 24.30
CA GLN A 286 -7.37 -8.60 23.71
C GLN A 286 -7.44 -7.26 24.47
N LEU A 287 -8.59 -6.91 25.05
CA LEU A 287 -8.87 -5.67 25.79
C LEU A 287 -9.20 -5.96 27.27
N LEU A 288 -8.13 -6.20 28.04
CA LEU A 288 -8.22 -6.58 29.45
C LEU A 288 -8.73 -5.42 30.33
N GLY A 289 -9.60 -5.76 31.29
CA GLY A 289 -10.11 -4.83 32.31
C GLY A 289 -11.21 -3.87 31.84
N GLN A 290 -11.72 -4.00 30.60
CA GLN A 290 -12.71 -3.09 30.02
C GLN A 290 -13.95 -3.82 29.45
N PRO A 291 -14.74 -4.53 30.28
CA PRO A 291 -15.86 -5.35 29.80
C PRO A 291 -16.96 -4.53 29.10
N GLU A 292 -17.26 -3.32 29.60
CA GLU A 292 -18.26 -2.43 28.99
C GLU A 292 -17.86 -2.01 27.58
N ALA A 293 -16.57 -1.76 27.36
CA ALA A 293 -16.07 -1.41 26.04
C ALA A 293 -16.16 -2.58 25.06
N VAL A 294 -15.88 -3.80 25.53
CA VAL A 294 -16.02 -5.03 24.73
C VAL A 294 -17.47 -5.25 24.31
N GLU A 295 -18.42 -5.12 25.23
CA GLU A 295 -19.85 -5.32 24.96
C GLU A 295 -20.36 -4.32 23.90
N ILE A 296 -19.99 -3.05 24.04
CA ILE A 296 -20.41 -1.99 23.12
C ILE A 296 -19.83 -2.22 21.72
N ILE A 297 -18.54 -2.56 21.62
CA ILE A 297 -17.88 -2.88 20.36
C ILE A 297 -18.61 -4.04 19.67
N SER A 298 -18.88 -5.14 20.37
CA SER A 298 -19.59 -6.30 19.83
C SER A 298 -21.01 -5.94 19.37
N ARG A 299 -21.73 -5.12 20.15
CA ARG A 299 -23.07 -4.64 19.79
C ARG A 299 -23.04 -3.80 18.51
N THR A 300 -22.08 -2.89 18.37
CA THR A 300 -21.91 -2.08 17.15
C THR A 300 -21.62 -2.95 15.93
N ILE A 301 -20.72 -3.94 16.06
CA ILE A 301 -20.44 -4.89 14.98
C ILE A 301 -21.72 -5.66 14.61
N GLY A 302 -22.52 -6.09 15.58
CA GLY A 302 -23.81 -6.74 15.35
C GLY A 302 -24.84 -5.85 14.64
N LEU A 303 -24.95 -4.57 15.01
CA LEU A 303 -25.81 -3.58 14.34
C LEU A 303 -25.42 -3.41 12.87
N ILE A 304 -24.11 -3.27 12.58
CA ILE A 304 -23.61 -3.18 11.22
C ILE A 304 -23.88 -4.49 10.47
N LYS A 305 -23.59 -5.65 11.04
CA LYS A 305 -23.89 -6.95 10.41
C LYS A 305 -25.38 -7.10 10.05
N SER A 306 -26.28 -6.66 10.93
CA SER A 306 -27.73 -6.82 10.76
C SER A 306 -28.35 -5.94 9.67
N GLY A 307 -27.68 -4.89 9.20
CA GLY A 307 -28.28 -3.94 8.27
C GLY A 307 -29.14 -2.85 8.91
N LEU A 308 -29.29 -2.83 10.24
CA LEU A 308 -30.19 -1.92 10.94
C LEU A 308 -29.57 -0.54 11.30
N SER A 309 -28.35 -0.25 10.82
CA SER A 309 -27.67 1.02 11.03
C SER A 309 -28.21 2.12 10.09
N ASP A 310 -28.39 3.36 10.57
CA ASP A 310 -28.75 4.50 9.71
C ASP A 310 -27.61 4.82 8.72
N MET A 311 -27.87 4.61 7.43
CA MET A 311 -26.88 4.81 6.35
C MET A 311 -26.56 6.29 6.08
N ARG A 312 -27.30 7.24 6.68
CA ARG A 312 -27.03 8.68 6.55
C ARG A 312 -25.98 9.17 7.53
N ARG A 313 -25.71 8.42 8.60
CA ARG A 313 -24.75 8.76 9.65
C ARG A 313 -23.50 7.87 9.54
N PRO A 314 -22.39 8.21 10.23
CA PRO A 314 -21.29 7.27 10.43
C PRO A 314 -21.79 5.96 11.08
N PHE A 315 -21.09 4.84 10.86
CA PHE A 315 -21.44 3.55 11.47
C PHE A 315 -21.44 3.57 13.01
N GLY A 316 -20.75 4.54 13.60
CA GLY A 316 -20.87 4.86 15.02
C GLY A 316 -19.98 6.04 15.38
N VAL A 317 -20.46 6.86 16.31
CA VAL A 317 -19.76 8.03 16.84
C VAL A 317 -19.60 7.85 18.35
N PHE A 318 -18.38 7.62 18.81
CA PHE A 318 -18.10 7.25 20.20
C PHE A 318 -17.19 8.25 20.91
N LEU A 319 -17.43 8.46 22.20
CA LEU A 319 -16.50 9.18 23.09
C LEU A 319 -15.89 8.22 24.09
N PHE A 320 -14.59 7.96 24.00
CA PHE A 320 -13.85 7.12 24.94
C PHE A 320 -13.25 8.00 26.05
N ALA A 321 -13.84 7.99 27.23
CA ALA A 321 -13.43 8.80 28.38
C ALA A 321 -12.74 7.94 29.44
N GLY A 322 -11.60 8.39 29.98
CA GLY A 322 -10.92 7.69 31.09
C GLY A 322 -9.44 8.06 31.23
N PRO A 323 -8.69 7.45 32.16
CA PRO A 323 -7.28 7.80 32.38
C PRO A 323 -6.38 7.47 31.17
N THR A 324 -5.17 8.02 31.15
CA THR A 324 -4.18 7.66 30.12
C THR A 324 -3.67 6.22 30.33
N GLY A 325 -3.39 5.51 29.23
CA GLY A 325 -2.75 4.19 29.31
C GLY A 325 -3.66 3.01 29.71
N VAL A 326 -4.98 3.20 29.76
CA VAL A 326 -5.97 2.15 30.10
C VAL A 326 -6.48 1.33 28.91
N GLY A 327 -6.20 1.74 27.68
CA GLY A 327 -6.56 0.97 26.46
C GLY A 327 -7.49 1.65 25.46
N LYS A 328 -7.83 2.95 25.62
CA LYS A 328 -8.71 3.70 24.68
C LYS A 328 -8.31 3.56 23.20
N THR A 329 -7.05 3.86 22.88
CA THR A 329 -6.52 3.73 21.51
C THR A 329 -6.45 2.27 21.06
N HIS A 330 -6.21 1.32 21.98
CA HIS A 330 -6.16 -0.10 21.67
C HIS A 330 -7.56 -0.62 21.28
N ALA A 331 -8.62 -0.18 21.97
CA ALA A 331 -10.00 -0.48 21.62
C ALA A 331 -10.36 0.01 20.20
N ALA A 332 -9.93 1.22 19.83
CA ALA A 332 -10.10 1.75 18.47
C ALA A 332 -9.37 0.91 17.41
N GLN A 333 -8.16 0.41 17.74
CA GLN A 333 -7.41 -0.50 16.86
C GLN A 333 -8.11 -1.85 16.68
N LEU A 334 -8.72 -2.39 17.74
CA LEU A 334 -9.49 -3.63 17.67
C LEU A 334 -10.74 -3.46 16.79
N LEU A 335 -11.47 -2.35 16.92
CA LEU A 335 -12.58 -2.03 16.02
C LEU A 335 -12.13 -2.01 14.56
N ALA A 336 -11.01 -1.34 14.25
CA ALA A 336 -10.48 -1.30 12.88
C ALA A 336 -10.09 -2.70 12.37
N GLN A 337 -9.51 -3.53 13.23
CA GLN A 337 -9.12 -4.90 12.89
C GLN A 337 -10.34 -5.79 12.60
N HIS A 338 -11.37 -5.77 13.45
CA HIS A 338 -12.53 -6.65 13.31
C HIS A 338 -13.54 -6.18 12.26
N LEU A 339 -13.68 -4.87 12.01
CA LEU A 339 -14.61 -4.35 11.00
C LEU A 339 -13.98 -4.18 9.62
N PHE A 340 -12.68 -3.87 9.56
CA PHE A 340 -12.00 -3.49 8.32
C PHE A 340 -10.74 -4.34 8.05
N GLY A 341 -10.61 -5.48 8.75
CA GLY A 341 -9.57 -6.49 8.53
C GLY A 341 -8.14 -6.10 8.97
N SER A 342 -7.89 -4.84 9.35
CA SER A 342 -6.54 -4.37 9.70
C SER A 342 -6.55 -3.20 10.68
N ARG A 343 -5.59 -3.21 11.60
CA ARG A 343 -5.33 -2.08 12.52
C ARG A 343 -4.89 -0.81 11.79
N GLU A 344 -4.35 -0.92 10.58
CA GLU A 344 -3.92 0.21 9.74
C GLU A 344 -5.08 1.00 9.14
N ARG A 345 -6.29 0.44 9.19
CA ARG A 345 -7.54 1.13 8.85
C ARG A 345 -7.97 2.14 9.93
N MET A 346 -7.17 2.33 10.98
CA MET A 346 -7.34 3.41 11.93
C MET A 346 -6.57 4.66 11.48
N ILE A 347 -7.30 5.72 11.18
CA ILE A 347 -6.78 7.06 10.91
C ILE A 347 -6.74 7.82 12.23
N ARG A 348 -5.55 8.21 12.70
CA ARG A 348 -5.39 8.95 13.95
C ARG A 348 -5.05 10.42 13.70
N LEU A 349 -5.79 11.30 14.36
CA LEU A 349 -5.53 12.74 14.46
C LEU A 349 -5.34 13.10 15.94
N ASN A 350 -4.24 13.78 16.26
CA ASN A 350 -3.97 14.24 17.62
C ASN A 350 -4.55 15.64 17.81
N MET A 351 -5.60 15.77 18.62
CA MET A 351 -6.35 17.02 18.81
C MET A 351 -5.56 18.07 19.59
N ALA A 352 -4.53 17.64 20.33
CA ALA A 352 -3.60 18.55 20.98
C ALA A 352 -2.81 19.42 19.98
N ASP A 353 -2.66 19.00 18.73
CA ASP A 353 -1.97 19.77 17.70
C ASP A 353 -2.85 20.91 17.12
N TYR A 354 -4.13 20.98 17.52
CA TYR A 354 -5.18 21.83 16.95
C TYR A 354 -5.83 22.75 17.99
N GLN A 355 -5.00 23.42 18.79
CA GLN A 355 -5.42 24.31 19.89
C GLN A 355 -5.74 25.75 19.46
N THR A 356 -5.36 26.15 18.24
CA THR A 356 -5.48 27.53 17.77
C THR A 356 -6.81 27.80 17.09
N ASP A 357 -7.16 29.08 16.96
CA ASP A 357 -8.35 29.55 16.25
C ASP A 357 -8.35 29.23 14.75
N GLN A 358 -7.16 29.09 14.14
CA GLN A 358 -6.95 28.70 12.73
C GLN A 358 -7.02 27.18 12.49
N ALA A 359 -7.04 26.36 13.55
CA ALA A 359 -7.04 24.91 13.43
C ALA A 359 -8.19 24.31 12.59
N PRO A 360 -9.43 24.87 12.59
CA PRO A 360 -10.49 24.40 11.71
C PRO A 360 -10.13 24.47 10.22
N GLN A 361 -9.45 25.53 9.78
CA GLN A 361 -9.02 25.69 8.38
C GLN A 361 -7.93 24.67 8.02
N VAL A 362 -7.01 24.36 8.96
CA VAL A 362 -6.01 23.32 8.73
C VAL A 362 -6.67 21.94 8.59
N LEU A 363 -7.67 21.64 9.43
CA LEU A 363 -8.34 20.33 9.44
C LEU A 363 -9.31 20.14 8.27
N PHE A 364 -10.20 21.11 8.04
CA PHE A 364 -11.29 21.02 7.07
C PHE A 364 -11.01 21.75 5.75
N GLY A 365 -9.94 22.54 5.72
CA GLY A 365 -9.47 23.25 4.54
C GLY A 365 -9.72 24.76 4.61
N ASP A 366 -8.81 25.52 4.00
CA ASP A 366 -8.92 26.97 3.85
C ASP A 366 -9.44 27.31 2.44
N PRO A 367 -10.66 27.88 2.29
CA PRO A 367 -11.17 28.27 0.97
C PRO A 367 -10.33 29.29 0.22
N SER A 368 -9.56 30.11 0.96
CA SER A 368 -8.76 31.21 0.41
C SER A 368 -7.34 30.81 0.02
N ASP A 369 -6.85 29.64 0.45
CA ASP A 369 -5.51 29.17 0.06
C ASP A 369 -5.52 28.71 -1.40
N TYR A 370 -4.47 28.97 -2.17
CA TYR A 370 -4.39 28.55 -3.58
C TYR A 370 -3.91 27.09 -3.73
N ARG A 371 -3.34 26.49 -2.68
CA ARG A 371 -2.78 25.13 -2.72
C ARG A 371 -3.88 24.11 -2.45
N LEU A 372 -4.20 23.28 -3.44
CA LEU A 372 -5.26 22.27 -3.35
C LEU A 372 -5.19 21.38 -2.09
N PRO A 373 -4.02 20.87 -1.64
CA PRO A 373 -3.98 20.08 -0.41
C PRO A 373 -4.47 20.86 0.82
N LEU A 374 -4.11 22.14 0.95
CA LEU A 374 -4.53 22.96 2.07
C LEU A 374 -5.97 23.41 1.94
N ARG A 375 -6.48 23.69 0.73
CA ARG A 375 -7.91 23.91 0.49
C ARG A 375 -8.76 22.70 0.87
N ARG A 376 -8.25 21.49 0.66
CA ARG A 376 -8.96 20.25 1.02
C ARG A 376 -8.88 19.93 2.52
N GLY A 377 -7.86 20.41 3.22
CA GLY A 377 -7.65 20.17 4.66
C GLY A 377 -7.13 18.77 5.00
N VAL A 378 -6.58 18.62 6.21
CA VAL A 378 -5.95 17.39 6.69
C VAL A 378 -6.94 16.23 6.81
N VAL A 379 -8.17 16.47 7.27
CA VAL A 379 -9.18 15.40 7.43
C VAL A 379 -9.44 14.76 6.07
N THR A 380 -9.76 15.56 5.05
CA THR A 380 -9.99 15.11 3.67
C THR A 380 -8.83 14.28 3.15
N GLN A 381 -7.59 14.77 3.29
CA GLN A 381 -6.40 14.06 2.82
C GLN A 381 -6.26 12.68 3.47
N ARG A 382 -6.51 12.59 4.78
CA ARG A 382 -6.34 11.34 5.54
C ARG A 382 -7.44 10.33 5.27
N VAL A 383 -8.67 10.78 4.99
CA VAL A 383 -9.83 9.92 4.68
C VAL A 383 -9.95 9.61 3.18
N SER A 384 -9.20 10.29 2.31
CA SER A 384 -9.21 10.04 0.87
C SER A 384 -8.69 8.63 0.56
N GLY A 385 -9.39 7.91 -0.34
CA GLY A 385 -9.09 6.52 -0.68
C GLY A 385 -9.36 5.48 0.42
N LYS A 386 -9.89 5.89 1.58
CA LYS A 386 -10.19 5.01 2.72
C LYS A 386 -11.65 5.13 3.16
N PRO A 387 -12.62 4.63 2.36
CA PRO A 387 -14.04 4.74 2.71
C PRO A 387 -14.41 3.98 3.99
N PHE A 388 -13.71 2.87 4.27
CA PHE A 388 -13.85 2.05 5.47
C PHE A 388 -12.66 2.27 6.39
N ALA A 389 -12.87 2.99 7.48
CA ALA A 389 -11.84 3.32 8.44
C ALA A 389 -12.42 3.69 9.80
N VAL A 390 -11.57 3.62 10.83
CA VAL A 390 -11.84 4.23 12.14
C VAL A 390 -11.12 5.58 12.19
N LEU A 391 -11.83 6.70 12.31
CA LEU A 391 -11.24 8.02 12.54
C LEU A 391 -11.14 8.28 14.05
N LEU A 392 -9.92 8.21 14.58
CA LEU A 392 -9.61 8.46 15.98
C LEU A 392 -9.16 9.92 16.19
N LEU A 393 -9.96 10.70 16.90
CA LEU A 393 -9.67 12.05 17.38
C LEU A 393 -9.13 11.95 18.82
N ASP A 394 -7.82 11.87 18.95
CA ASP A 394 -7.17 11.61 20.24
C ASP A 394 -7.01 12.90 21.07
N GLU A 395 -7.30 12.85 22.37
CA GLU A 395 -7.27 14.00 23.29
C GLU A 395 -8.20 15.16 22.86
N PHE A 396 -9.43 14.83 22.48
CA PHE A 396 -10.40 15.76 21.88
C PHE A 396 -10.70 16.99 22.76
N GLU A 397 -10.59 16.88 24.08
CA GLU A 397 -10.73 18.01 25.02
C GLU A 397 -9.69 19.11 24.84
N LYS A 398 -8.59 18.84 24.11
CA LYS A 398 -7.51 19.80 23.87
C LYS A 398 -7.68 20.58 22.56
N ALA A 399 -8.59 20.18 21.68
CA ALA A 399 -8.85 20.96 20.47
C ALA A 399 -9.48 22.32 20.80
N HIS A 400 -9.30 23.29 19.90
CA HIS A 400 -10.02 24.55 19.94
C HIS A 400 -11.54 24.32 19.75
N GLU A 401 -12.39 25.13 20.39
CA GLU A 401 -13.85 24.95 20.36
C GLU A 401 -14.44 24.94 18.93
N LYS A 402 -13.97 25.86 18.07
CA LYS A 402 -14.33 25.91 16.64
C LYS A 402 -14.02 24.63 15.85
N VAL A 403 -13.05 23.83 16.29
CA VAL A 403 -12.77 22.52 15.68
C VAL A 403 -13.90 21.56 16.02
N ALA A 404 -14.35 21.54 17.28
CA ALA A 404 -15.46 20.72 17.71
C ALA A 404 -16.76 21.08 16.97
N ASP A 405 -17.03 22.36 16.71
CA ASP A 405 -18.19 22.82 15.92
C ASP A 405 -18.24 22.16 14.53
N ARG A 406 -17.09 22.11 13.84
CA ARG A 406 -17.01 21.49 12.51
C ARG A 406 -17.18 19.97 12.56
N PHE A 407 -16.79 19.33 13.65
CA PHE A 407 -17.02 17.90 13.84
C PHE A 407 -18.48 17.56 14.16
N LEU A 408 -19.30 18.49 14.68
CA LEU A 408 -20.73 18.24 14.92
C LEU A 408 -21.44 17.84 13.62
N GLN A 409 -21.25 18.63 12.55
CA GLN A 409 -21.82 18.32 11.24
C GLN A 409 -21.40 16.93 10.77
N LEU A 410 -20.13 16.58 10.95
CA LEU A 410 -19.62 15.27 10.57
C LEU A 410 -20.21 14.13 11.40
N PHE A 411 -20.46 14.34 12.69
CA PHE A 411 -21.06 13.36 13.60
C PHE A 411 -22.55 13.12 13.28
N ASP A 412 -23.24 14.15 12.80
CA ASP A 412 -24.66 14.07 12.45
C ASP A 412 -24.89 13.57 11.02
N GLU A 413 -24.33 14.26 10.02
CA GLU A 413 -24.64 14.04 8.60
C GLU A 413 -23.72 12.99 7.95
N GLY A 414 -22.69 12.56 8.68
CA GLY A 414 -21.65 11.66 8.17
C GLY A 414 -20.90 12.24 6.98
N ALA A 415 -20.96 13.56 6.76
CA ALA A 415 -20.26 14.25 5.70
C ALA A 415 -19.91 15.68 6.12
N PHE A 416 -18.96 16.30 5.42
CA PHE A 416 -18.66 17.72 5.57
C PHE A 416 -18.22 18.30 4.23
N ILE A 417 -18.37 19.61 4.06
CA ILE A 417 -17.85 20.34 2.90
C ILE A 417 -16.47 20.90 3.27
N ASN A 418 -15.45 20.60 2.47
CA ASN A 418 -14.10 21.11 2.69
C ASN A 418 -13.91 22.52 2.11
N GLY A 419 -12.75 23.14 2.35
CA GLY A 419 -12.43 24.48 1.81
C GLY A 419 -12.41 24.56 0.28
N HIS A 420 -12.29 23.45 -0.45
CA HIS A 420 -12.41 23.41 -1.90
C HIS A 420 -13.87 23.36 -2.39
N GLY A 421 -14.84 23.15 -1.50
CA GLY A 421 -16.25 22.95 -1.85
C GLY A 421 -16.62 21.49 -2.11
N GLU A 422 -15.70 20.55 -1.91
CA GLU A 422 -15.99 19.12 -2.08
C GLU A 422 -16.78 18.59 -0.87
N THR A 423 -17.84 17.84 -1.13
CA THR A 423 -18.54 17.07 -0.08
C THR A 423 -17.79 15.77 0.20
N ILE A 424 -17.27 15.63 1.42
CA ILE A 424 -16.51 14.46 1.87
C ILE A 424 -17.38 13.58 2.74
N ALA A 425 -17.82 12.44 2.21
CA ALA A 425 -18.61 11.46 2.96
C ALA A 425 -17.72 10.54 3.83
N CYS A 426 -18.10 10.37 5.09
CA CYS A 426 -17.54 9.49 6.11
C CYS A 426 -18.59 8.55 6.72
N ARG A 427 -19.74 8.37 6.07
CA ARG A 427 -20.86 7.51 6.53
C ARG A 427 -20.45 6.06 6.78
N SER A 428 -19.51 5.53 6.00
CA SER A 428 -19.00 4.16 6.16
C SER A 428 -17.79 4.05 7.11
N MET A 429 -17.61 5.04 8.00
CA MET A 429 -16.54 5.07 9.00
C MET A 429 -17.10 4.99 10.41
N ILE A 430 -16.24 4.60 11.35
CA ILE A 430 -16.48 4.80 12.79
C ILE A 430 -15.66 5.99 13.26
N LEU A 431 -16.31 6.92 13.96
CA LEU A 431 -15.68 8.10 14.53
C LEU A 431 -15.50 7.88 16.03
N ILE A 432 -14.28 8.06 16.53
CA ILE A 432 -13.97 7.88 17.96
C ILE A 432 -13.23 9.11 18.43
N ALA A 433 -13.79 9.84 19.39
CA ALA A 433 -13.06 10.84 20.16
C ALA A 433 -12.53 10.19 21.45
N THR A 434 -11.30 10.48 21.84
CA THR A 434 -10.80 10.08 23.18
C THR A 434 -10.71 11.30 24.08
N SER A 435 -10.95 11.09 25.37
CA SER A 435 -10.75 12.11 26.38
C SER A 435 -10.13 11.58 27.66
N ASN A 436 -9.29 12.41 28.28
CA ASN A 436 -8.73 12.15 29.61
C ASN A 436 -9.49 12.86 30.74
N VAL A 437 -10.60 13.52 30.42
CA VAL A 437 -11.46 14.19 31.40
C VAL A 437 -11.94 13.21 32.47
N GLY A 438 -11.95 13.67 33.73
CA GLY A 438 -12.40 12.89 34.89
C GLY A 438 -11.41 11.83 35.38
N ALA A 439 -10.20 11.75 34.81
CA ALA A 439 -9.12 10.91 35.34
C ALA A 439 -8.72 11.25 36.80
N GLU A 440 -9.06 12.45 37.28
CA GLU A 440 -8.77 12.93 38.64
C GLU A 440 -9.66 12.27 39.71
N ILE A 441 -10.87 11.85 39.35
CA ILE A 441 -11.82 11.17 40.25
C ILE A 441 -11.18 9.89 40.83
N TYR A 442 -10.30 9.26 40.05
CA TYR A 442 -9.58 8.07 40.45
C TYR A 442 -8.33 8.35 41.30
N ARG A 443 -7.88 9.60 41.44
CA ARG A 443 -6.72 9.99 42.27
C ARG A 443 -7.07 10.19 43.74
N ASP A 444 -8.28 10.66 44.04
CA ASP A 444 -8.68 11.10 45.38
C ASP A 444 -9.20 9.96 46.28
N GLN A 445 -9.09 8.70 45.85
CA GLN A 445 -9.45 7.56 46.69
C GLN A 445 -8.27 7.11 47.56
N PRO A 446 -8.36 7.16 48.91
CA PRO A 446 -7.28 6.73 49.78
C PRO A 446 -7.00 5.23 49.63
N ALA A 447 -5.72 4.89 49.53
CA ALA A 447 -5.24 3.51 49.51
C ALA A 447 -5.35 2.88 50.92
N GLY A 448 -6.55 2.44 51.27
CA GLY A 448 -6.82 1.76 52.54
C GLY A 448 -8.17 1.06 52.48
N PHE A 449 -8.21 -0.19 52.95
CA PHE A 449 -9.40 -1.04 53.13
C PHE A 449 -10.70 -0.23 53.27
N PHE A 450 -11.65 -0.38 52.33
CA PHE A 450 -13.12 -0.46 52.51
C PHE A 450 -13.83 -0.37 51.14
N SER A 451 -14.62 -1.40 50.81
CA SER A 451 -15.65 -1.49 49.73
C SER A 451 -15.24 -1.14 48.29
N SER A 452 -15.59 -2.03 47.34
CA SER A 452 -15.59 -1.71 45.91
C SER A 452 -16.35 -0.40 45.70
N PRO A 453 -15.73 0.63 45.08
CA PRO A 453 -16.39 1.91 44.90
C PRO A 453 -17.69 1.71 44.11
N ASP A 454 -18.75 2.38 44.54
CA ASP A 454 -20.05 2.33 43.86
C ASP A 454 -19.90 2.86 42.44
N MET A 455 -19.85 1.93 41.47
CA MET A 455 -19.61 2.22 40.07
C MET A 455 -20.62 3.22 39.51
N ARG A 456 -21.86 3.24 40.02
CA ARG A 456 -22.89 4.18 39.56
C ARG A 456 -22.57 5.62 39.97
N LYS A 457 -22.06 5.83 41.18
CA LYS A 457 -21.64 7.16 41.65
C LYS A 457 -20.44 7.69 40.87
N LEU A 458 -19.49 6.80 40.54
CA LEU A 458 -18.33 7.15 39.72
C LEU A 458 -18.71 7.54 38.31
N SER A 459 -19.62 6.78 37.66
CA SER A 459 -20.13 7.12 36.33
C SER A 459 -20.85 8.47 36.32
N HIS A 460 -21.70 8.75 37.32
CA HIS A 460 -22.38 10.04 37.42
C HIS A 460 -21.43 11.23 37.64
N GLU A 461 -20.40 11.07 38.47
CA GLU A 461 -19.40 12.13 38.64
C GLU A 461 -18.58 12.32 37.34
N MET A 462 -18.28 11.23 36.61
CA MET A 462 -17.63 11.30 35.30
C MET A 462 -18.47 12.05 34.27
N GLU A 463 -19.77 11.75 34.17
CA GLU A 463 -20.73 12.45 33.31
C GLU A 463 -20.78 13.95 33.66
N ARG A 464 -20.82 14.28 34.96
CA ARG A 464 -20.79 15.66 35.43
C ARG A 464 -19.51 16.38 34.99
N ARG A 465 -18.34 15.74 35.10
CA ARG A 465 -17.06 16.33 34.65
C ARG A 465 -17.01 16.49 33.14
N LEU A 466 -17.54 15.54 32.39
CA LEU A 466 -17.65 15.65 30.92
C LEU A 466 -18.56 16.83 30.54
N ALA A 467 -19.71 16.99 31.19
CA ALA A 467 -20.63 18.11 30.96
C ALA A 467 -20.06 19.48 31.36
N GLN A 468 -19.07 19.52 32.26
CA GLN A 468 -18.34 20.76 32.59
C GLN A 468 -17.30 21.12 31.53
N ARG A 469 -16.69 20.13 30.86
CA ARG A 469 -15.62 20.37 29.88
C ARG A 469 -16.15 20.49 28.45
N PHE A 470 -17.16 19.71 28.09
CA PHE A 470 -17.77 19.69 26.78
C PHE A 470 -19.19 20.27 26.87
N ARG A 471 -19.58 21.05 25.86
CA ARG A 471 -20.97 21.54 25.74
C ARG A 471 -21.91 20.34 25.56
N LEU A 472 -23.10 20.42 26.17
CA LEU A 472 -24.12 19.36 26.08
C LEU A 472 -24.51 19.04 24.63
N GLU A 473 -24.55 20.05 23.75
CA GLU A 473 -24.82 19.86 22.33
C GLU A 473 -23.86 18.86 21.68
N LEU A 474 -22.57 18.96 21.99
CA LEU A 474 -21.54 18.06 21.48
C LEU A 474 -21.66 16.66 22.09
N LEU A 475 -21.91 16.57 23.40
CA LEU A 475 -22.07 15.29 24.07
C LEU A 475 -23.26 14.49 23.52
N ASN A 476 -24.35 15.18 23.20
CA ASN A 476 -25.56 14.57 22.62
C ASN A 476 -25.37 14.10 21.16
N ARG A 477 -24.27 14.44 20.49
CA ARG A 477 -23.96 13.93 19.13
C ARG A 477 -23.21 12.61 19.12
N PHE A 478 -22.59 12.24 20.24
CA PHE A 478 -22.02 10.90 20.38
C PHE A 478 -23.14 9.90 20.58
N ASP A 479 -23.14 8.82 19.79
CA ASP A 479 -24.11 7.74 19.95
C ASP A 479 -23.93 7.05 21.32
N GLN A 480 -22.69 6.98 21.81
CA GLN A 480 -22.40 6.47 23.15
C GLN A 480 -21.09 7.03 23.73
N VAL A 481 -21.11 7.31 25.04
CA VAL A 481 -19.92 7.61 25.84
C VAL A 481 -19.46 6.33 26.55
N LEU A 482 -18.22 5.91 26.29
CA LEU A 482 -17.60 4.74 26.90
C LEU A 482 -16.63 5.16 28.00
N HIS A 483 -16.87 4.66 29.20
CA HIS A 483 -16.03 4.92 30.36
C HIS A 483 -14.96 3.83 30.52
N PHE A 484 -13.70 4.21 30.37
CA PHE A 484 -12.56 3.34 30.61
C PHE A 484 -12.09 3.48 32.06
N ARG A 485 -12.02 2.35 32.75
CA ARG A 485 -11.68 2.28 34.17
C ARG A 485 -10.15 2.11 34.34
N PRO A 486 -9.56 2.57 35.45
CA PRO A 486 -8.19 2.24 35.79
C PRO A 486 -7.98 0.73 35.85
N LEU A 487 -6.85 0.26 35.33
CA LEU A 487 -6.49 -1.16 35.34
C LEU A 487 -6.18 -1.60 36.78
N SER A 488 -6.69 -2.76 37.21
CA SER A 488 -6.32 -3.35 38.50
C SER A 488 -4.91 -3.95 38.43
N ARG A 489 -4.28 -4.21 39.60
CA ARG A 489 -2.99 -4.92 39.65
C ARG A 489 -3.05 -6.29 38.96
N ALA A 490 -4.18 -6.98 39.07
CA ALA A 490 -4.40 -8.26 38.39
C ALA A 490 -4.44 -8.10 36.86
N ASP A 491 -5.07 -7.03 36.35
CA ASP A 491 -5.10 -6.72 34.92
C ASP A 491 -3.70 -6.39 34.39
N VAL A 492 -2.94 -5.58 35.13
CA VAL A 492 -1.56 -5.24 34.79
C VAL A 492 -0.68 -6.49 34.75
N ARG A 493 -0.83 -7.40 35.72
CA ARG A 493 -0.10 -8.68 35.73
C ARG A 493 -0.39 -9.50 34.47
N LYS A 494 -1.66 -9.61 34.07
CA LYS A 494 -2.06 -10.29 32.83
C LYS A 494 -1.47 -9.62 31.58
N ILE A 495 -1.48 -8.29 31.53
CA ILE A 495 -0.88 -7.53 30.42
C ILE A 495 0.64 -7.78 30.37
N ALA A 496 1.32 -7.76 31.52
CA ALA A 496 2.76 -8.02 31.61
C ALA A 496 3.11 -9.43 31.11
N ALA A 497 2.36 -10.44 31.53
CA ALA A 497 2.54 -11.81 31.07
C ALA A 497 2.42 -11.92 29.54
N ARG A 498 1.40 -11.29 28.94
CA ARG A 498 1.21 -11.29 27.48
C ARG A 498 2.36 -10.61 26.74
N GLU A 499 2.82 -9.46 27.22
CA GLU A 499 3.93 -8.72 26.59
C GLU A 499 5.26 -9.49 26.74
N LEU A 500 5.49 -10.17 27.87
CA LEU A 500 6.65 -11.04 28.07
C LEU A 500 6.65 -12.26 27.13
N GLU A 501 5.49 -12.88 26.91
CA GLU A 501 5.37 -13.98 25.96
C GLU A 501 5.74 -13.54 24.53
N SER A 502 5.39 -12.30 24.16
CA SER A 502 5.77 -11.71 22.89
C SER A 502 7.30 -11.51 22.73
N LEU A 503 8.06 -11.37 23.83
CA LEU A 503 9.52 -11.24 23.79
C LEU A 503 10.20 -12.50 23.25
N LYS A 504 9.63 -13.69 23.50
CA LYS A 504 10.13 -14.97 22.98
C LYS A 504 10.13 -15.00 21.46
N GLN A 505 9.28 -14.20 20.82
CA GLN A 505 9.16 -14.14 19.37
C GLN A 505 10.20 -13.21 18.70
N ARG A 506 10.99 -12.45 19.47
CA ARG A 506 12.00 -11.51 18.94
C ARG A 506 13.21 -12.24 18.35
N ILE A 507 13.80 -11.65 17.31
CA ILE A 507 14.89 -12.26 16.51
C ILE A 507 16.13 -12.65 17.33
N GLY A 508 16.41 -11.94 18.44
CA GLY A 508 17.52 -12.25 19.34
C GLY A 508 17.38 -13.62 20.03
N PHE A 509 16.17 -13.98 20.47
CA PHE A 509 15.90 -15.31 21.04
C PHE A 509 15.80 -16.38 19.96
N LYS A 510 15.16 -16.07 18.82
CA LYS A 510 15.07 -16.99 17.67
C LYS A 510 16.43 -17.38 17.08
N ARG A 511 17.41 -16.47 17.08
CA ARG A 511 18.77 -16.73 16.54
C ARG A 511 19.70 -17.44 17.52
N THR A 512 19.49 -17.26 18.82
CA THR A 512 20.38 -17.82 19.86
C THR A 512 19.93 -19.17 20.37
N GLY A 513 18.67 -19.58 20.08
CA GLY A 513 18.13 -20.87 20.51
C GLY A 513 17.99 -21.00 22.02
N ILE A 514 18.00 -19.89 22.75
CA ILE A 514 17.91 -19.86 24.22
C ILE A 514 16.44 -19.90 24.64
N GLY A 515 16.08 -20.85 25.51
CA GLY A 515 14.77 -20.85 26.16
C GLY A 515 14.65 -19.71 27.17
N LEU A 516 13.52 -18.99 27.19
CA LEU A 516 13.26 -17.93 28.16
C LEU A 516 12.31 -18.44 29.24
N GLU A 517 12.80 -18.57 30.46
CA GLU A 517 12.00 -18.86 31.65
C GLU A 517 11.85 -17.59 32.49
N ILE A 518 10.64 -17.37 32.97
CA ILE A 518 10.25 -16.16 33.67
C ILE A 518 9.68 -16.60 35.01
N ASP A 519 10.33 -16.19 36.09
CA ASP A 519 9.83 -16.41 37.44
C ASP A 519 8.62 -15.49 37.73
N ASP A 520 7.66 -15.98 38.52
CA ASP A 520 6.45 -15.23 38.89
C ASP A 520 6.80 -13.93 39.63
N THR A 521 7.95 -13.90 40.33
CA THR A 521 8.48 -12.69 40.98
C THR A 521 8.70 -11.53 40.00
N VAL A 522 9.00 -11.81 38.73
CA VAL A 522 9.17 -10.80 37.68
C VAL A 522 7.83 -10.19 37.30
N LEU A 523 6.78 -11.00 37.21
CA LEU A 523 5.42 -10.54 36.91
C LEU A 523 4.88 -9.65 38.05
N ASP A 524 5.11 -10.04 39.30
CA ASP A 524 4.71 -9.24 40.46
C ASP A 524 5.48 -7.94 40.56
N TRP A 525 6.79 -7.98 40.32
CA TRP A 525 7.61 -6.77 40.30
C TRP A 525 7.20 -5.82 39.18
N LEU A 526 6.91 -6.33 37.97
CA LEU A 526 6.41 -5.53 36.86
C LEU A 526 5.00 -4.96 37.15
N ALA A 527 4.15 -5.69 37.86
CA ALA A 527 2.84 -5.19 38.27
C ALA A 527 2.93 -4.05 39.30
N VAL A 528 3.98 -4.04 40.14
CA VAL A 528 4.24 -2.97 41.12
C VAL A 528 4.98 -1.78 40.50
N GLN A 529 6.05 -2.02 39.74
CA GLN A 529 6.93 -0.97 39.20
C GLN A 529 6.51 -0.45 37.82
N GLY A 530 5.79 -1.27 37.05
CA GLY A 530 5.27 -0.93 35.72
C GLY A 530 3.90 -0.25 35.75
N TYR A 531 3.29 -0.09 36.92
CA TYR A 531 1.99 0.54 37.10
C TYR A 531 2.10 1.83 37.91
N ASP A 532 1.73 2.95 37.29
CA ASP A 532 1.42 4.19 38.00
C ASP A 532 -0.10 4.45 37.84
N PRO A 533 -0.86 4.62 38.94
CA PRO A 533 -2.29 4.93 38.89
C PRO A 533 -2.65 6.12 37.97
N ARG A 534 -1.72 7.07 37.75
CA ARG A 534 -1.90 8.27 36.92
C ARG A 534 -1.67 8.03 35.43
N PHE A 535 -0.82 7.06 35.07
CA PHE A 535 -0.34 6.86 33.68
C PHE A 535 -0.63 5.46 33.12
N GLY A 536 -1.26 4.59 33.92
CA GLY A 536 -1.69 3.24 33.53
C GLY A 536 -0.52 2.33 33.12
N ALA A 537 -0.78 1.38 32.22
CA ALA A 537 0.22 0.41 31.74
C ALA A 537 1.26 1.02 30.77
N ARG A 538 1.28 2.34 30.58
CA ARG A 538 2.24 3.00 29.68
C ARG A 538 3.68 2.91 30.20
N PHE A 539 3.85 2.88 31.52
CA PHE A 539 5.15 2.62 32.14
C PHE A 539 5.59 1.18 31.99
N LEU A 540 4.66 0.22 32.07
CA LEU A 540 4.97 -1.21 31.93
C LEU A 540 5.82 -1.53 30.70
N ARG A 541 5.47 -1.00 29.52
CA ARG A 541 6.28 -1.19 28.30
C ARG A 541 7.69 -0.58 28.41
N ARG A 542 7.82 0.59 29.04
CA ARG A 542 9.13 1.23 29.28
C ARG A 542 9.96 0.44 30.29
N THR A 543 9.34 -0.02 31.37
CA THR A 543 9.96 -0.86 32.40
C THR A 543 10.39 -2.20 31.82
N LEU A 544 9.55 -2.84 30.99
CA LEU A 544 9.91 -4.02 30.21
C LEU A 544 11.14 -3.76 29.32
N GLU A 545 11.12 -2.71 28.51
CA GLU A 545 12.23 -2.45 27.59
C GLU A 545 13.53 -2.07 28.31
N ARG A 546 13.44 -1.30 29.41
CA ARG A 546 14.60 -0.87 30.19
C ARG A 546 15.18 -2.01 31.03
N ASP A 547 14.35 -2.67 31.82
CA ASP A 547 14.80 -3.56 32.89
C ASP A 547 14.82 -5.03 32.45
N VAL A 548 13.82 -5.48 31.68
CA VAL A 548 13.76 -6.86 31.17
C VAL A 548 14.61 -7.02 29.93
N THR A 549 14.32 -6.27 28.85
CA THR A 549 15.08 -6.37 27.60
C THR A 549 16.54 -5.96 27.81
N GLY A 550 16.80 -4.96 28.66
CA GLY A 550 18.16 -4.56 29.04
C GLY A 550 18.96 -5.68 29.72
N ALA A 551 18.38 -6.38 30.71
CA ALA A 551 19.01 -7.50 31.37
C ALA A 551 19.29 -8.67 30.41
N LEU A 552 18.33 -8.98 29.54
CA LEU A 552 18.49 -10.02 28.51
C LEU A 552 19.56 -9.63 27.48
N ALA A 553 19.58 -8.39 27.01
CA ALA A 553 20.60 -7.90 26.07
C ALA A 553 22.00 -7.97 26.67
N ALA A 554 22.17 -7.57 27.93
CA ALA A 554 23.45 -7.67 28.64
C ALA A 554 23.94 -9.13 28.75
N LEU A 555 23.03 -10.07 29.01
CA LEU A 555 23.32 -11.49 29.04
C LEU A 555 23.71 -12.03 27.66
N LEU A 556 22.98 -11.64 26.60
CA LEU A 556 23.24 -12.07 25.23
C LEU A 556 24.56 -11.54 24.66
N VAL A 557 25.02 -10.35 25.09
CA VAL A 557 26.27 -9.73 24.60
C VAL A 557 27.51 -10.25 25.35
N ARG A 558 27.39 -10.58 26.64
CA ARG A 558 28.56 -10.92 27.50
C ARG A 558 29.05 -12.36 27.39
N GLY A 559 28.27 -13.28 26.83
CA GLY A 559 28.56 -14.72 26.91
C GLY A 559 28.93 -15.38 25.58
N LYS A 560 29.84 -16.37 25.63
CA LYS A 560 29.80 -17.50 24.68
C LYS A 560 28.61 -18.36 25.07
N ILE A 561 27.51 -18.21 24.34
CA ILE A 561 26.25 -18.90 24.65
C ILE A 561 26.33 -20.32 24.08
N ALA A 562 26.28 -21.33 24.96
CA ALA A 562 26.19 -22.72 24.55
C ALA A 562 24.78 -23.03 23.99
N SER A 563 24.72 -23.85 22.94
CA SER A 563 23.46 -24.32 22.37
C SER A 563 22.63 -25.06 23.43
N GLY A 564 21.34 -24.72 23.57
CA GLY A 564 20.43 -25.34 24.55
C GLY A 564 20.43 -24.69 25.95
N ALA A 565 21.12 -23.56 26.14
CA ALA A 565 21.05 -22.81 27.39
C ALA A 565 19.66 -22.19 27.63
N ARG A 566 19.27 -22.00 28.90
CA ARG A 566 18.05 -21.28 29.29
C ARG A 566 18.40 -19.95 29.95
N ALA A 567 17.77 -18.87 29.51
CA ALA A 567 17.81 -17.60 30.21
C ALA A 567 16.67 -17.58 31.23
N VAL A 568 17.02 -17.51 32.52
CA VAL A 568 16.06 -17.39 33.62
C VAL A 568 16.05 -15.93 34.07
N LEU A 569 14.88 -15.30 34.01
CA LEU A 569 14.63 -13.99 34.58
C LEU A 569 14.08 -14.12 36.00
N SER A 570 14.72 -13.43 36.95
CA SER A 570 14.27 -13.39 38.35
C SER A 570 14.54 -12.01 38.95
N VAL A 571 13.84 -11.69 40.04
CA VAL A 571 14.07 -10.44 40.79
C VAL A 571 14.99 -10.71 41.98
N ARG A 572 16.09 -9.96 42.07
CA ARG A 572 17.02 -9.98 43.22
C ARG A 572 17.36 -8.55 43.63
N ARG A 573 17.28 -8.24 44.93
CA ARG A 573 17.59 -6.91 45.51
C ARG A 573 16.90 -5.76 44.72
N ASP A 574 15.61 -5.92 44.44
CA ASP A 574 14.77 -4.98 43.68
C ASP A 574 15.24 -4.68 42.24
N ARG A 575 16.02 -5.57 41.63
CA ARG A 575 16.42 -5.47 40.22
C ARG A 575 16.13 -6.76 39.47
N ILE A 576 15.80 -6.62 38.19
CA ILE A 576 15.65 -7.75 37.28
C ILE A 576 17.05 -8.23 36.88
N GLU A 577 17.33 -9.50 37.14
CA GLU A 577 18.56 -10.15 36.71
C GLU A 577 18.23 -11.28 35.75
N ALA A 578 18.98 -11.34 34.65
CA ALA A 578 18.95 -12.45 33.71
C ALA A 578 20.16 -13.35 34.00
N ARG A 579 19.93 -14.65 34.19
CA ARG A 579 20.98 -15.65 34.37
C ARG A 579 20.89 -16.72 33.29
N LEU A 580 22.05 -17.11 32.76
CA LEU A 580 22.16 -18.25 31.87
C LEU A 580 22.29 -19.52 32.72
N VAL A 581 21.35 -20.44 32.57
CA VAL A 581 21.39 -21.77 33.17
C VAL A 581 21.75 -22.75 32.06
N LEU A 582 22.91 -23.39 32.20
CA LEU A 582 23.32 -24.47 31.32
C LEU A 582 22.51 -25.73 31.66
N PRO A 583 22.16 -26.56 30.67
CA PRO A 583 21.57 -27.86 30.95
C PRO A 583 22.56 -28.70 31.77
N GLU A 584 22.16 -29.18 32.95
CA GLU A 584 22.98 -30.12 33.71
C GLU A 584 23.15 -31.42 32.92
N PRO A 585 24.33 -32.07 32.95
CA PRO A 585 24.51 -33.41 32.41
C PRO A 585 23.60 -34.37 33.20
N SER A 586 22.65 -34.97 32.49
CA SER A 586 21.64 -35.86 33.06
C SER A 586 22.29 -37.03 33.82
N THR A 587 22.27 -36.98 35.15
CA THR A 587 22.46 -38.17 35.98
C THR A 587 21.09 -38.75 36.30
N THR A 588 20.91 -39.98 35.85
CA THR A 588 19.75 -40.83 36.05
C THR A 588 19.39 -40.90 37.54
N ARG A 589 18.24 -40.35 37.95
CA ARG A 589 17.64 -40.70 39.23
C ARG A 589 16.15 -40.96 39.10
N ARG A 590 15.81 -42.20 39.44
CA ARG A 590 14.49 -42.83 39.42
C ARG A 590 13.41 -41.98 40.08
N GLN A 591 12.24 -42.02 39.45
CA GLN A 591 10.95 -41.53 39.92
C GLN A 591 10.66 -41.91 41.38
N ARG A 592 10.06 -40.96 42.10
CA ARG A 592 9.06 -41.27 43.12
C ARG A 592 7.74 -40.67 42.64
N ILE A 593 6.79 -41.57 42.40
CA ILE A 593 5.39 -41.27 42.16
C ILE A 593 4.80 -40.77 43.48
N SER A 594 4.09 -39.65 43.44
CA SER A 594 2.94 -39.41 44.30
C SER A 594 1.81 -38.88 43.43
N SER A 595 0.76 -39.68 43.38
CA SER A 595 -0.54 -39.48 42.76
C SER A 595 -1.42 -38.52 43.55
N ASP A 596 -2.16 -37.67 42.84
CA ASP A 596 -3.60 -37.39 42.95
C ASP A 596 -3.89 -36.22 41.98
N GLY A 597 -4.55 -36.42 40.83
CA GLY A 597 -6.01 -36.56 40.63
C GLY A 597 -6.55 -35.17 40.21
N SER A 598 -7.22 -34.91 39.09
CA SER A 598 -8.06 -35.72 38.20
C SER A 598 -8.07 -35.16 36.76
N GLU A 599 -8.25 -36.06 35.80
CA GLU A 599 -8.46 -35.82 34.37
C GLU A 599 -9.78 -35.12 34.04
N SER A 600 -9.81 -34.35 32.93
CA SER A 600 -10.50 -34.66 31.66
C SER A 600 -10.57 -33.38 30.79
N SER A 601 -9.84 -33.19 29.69
CA SER A 601 -9.77 -33.86 28.37
C SER A 601 -10.92 -33.51 27.39
N ALA A 602 -10.57 -32.86 26.27
CA ALA A 602 -10.83 -33.33 24.90
C ALA A 602 -10.45 -32.27 23.83
N VAL A 603 -9.25 -32.37 23.25
CA VAL A 603 -8.92 -31.76 21.94
C VAL A 603 -8.33 -32.84 21.03
N ARG A 604 -8.84 -32.87 19.80
CA ARG A 604 -8.62 -33.89 18.76
C ARG A 604 -7.14 -34.08 18.41
N SER A 605 -6.79 -35.35 18.22
CA SER A 605 -5.46 -35.87 17.90
C SER A 605 -4.93 -35.43 16.53
N PHE A 606 -3.79 -34.75 16.49
CA PHE A 606 -2.88 -34.83 15.34
C PHE A 606 -2.31 -36.25 15.27
N ASN A 607 -2.35 -36.88 14.09
CA ASN A 607 -1.77 -38.22 13.91
C ASN A 607 -0.23 -38.11 13.99
N ALA A 608 0.31 -38.31 15.19
CA ALA A 608 1.72 -38.22 15.53
C ALA A 608 2.63 -39.02 14.57
N GLN A 609 2.12 -40.15 14.08
CA GLN A 609 2.85 -41.05 13.19
C GLN A 609 3.04 -40.46 11.79
N ALA A 610 2.05 -39.70 11.28
CA ALA A 610 2.15 -39.02 9.98
C ALA A 610 3.17 -37.88 10.01
N ILE A 611 3.21 -37.12 11.10
CA ILE A 611 4.15 -36.00 11.29
C ILE A 611 5.58 -36.53 11.41
N ARG A 612 5.78 -37.64 12.13
CA ARG A 612 7.08 -38.32 12.22
C ARG A 612 7.55 -38.85 10.87
N ARG A 613 6.66 -39.49 10.10
CA ARG A 613 6.99 -39.94 8.74
C ARG A 613 7.43 -38.76 7.87
N ARG A 614 6.71 -37.65 7.94
CA ARG A 614 7.04 -36.44 7.18
C ARG A 614 8.36 -35.81 7.58
N ALA A 615 8.68 -35.78 8.88
CA ALA A 615 9.98 -35.34 9.37
C ALA A 615 11.12 -36.21 8.82
N ALA A 616 10.96 -37.54 8.85
CA ALA A 616 11.96 -38.48 8.32
C ALA A 616 12.17 -38.30 6.81
N GLU A 617 11.10 -38.10 6.02
CA GLU A 617 11.17 -37.80 4.58
C GLU A 617 12.00 -36.53 4.31
N LEU A 618 11.75 -35.44 5.05
CA LEU A 618 12.46 -34.18 4.87
C LEU A 618 13.95 -34.28 5.26
N LEU A 619 14.26 -35.05 6.30
CA LEU A 619 15.64 -35.29 6.75
C LEU A 619 16.42 -36.18 5.77
N ALA A 620 15.75 -37.14 5.13
CA ALA A 620 16.33 -37.93 4.05
C ALA A 620 16.72 -37.02 2.86
N VAL A 621 15.84 -36.09 2.47
CA VAL A 621 16.15 -35.10 1.42
C VAL A 621 17.28 -34.16 1.84
N ALA A 622 17.28 -33.69 3.09
CA ALA A 622 18.31 -32.80 3.62
C ALA A 622 19.70 -33.44 3.73
N SER A 623 19.77 -34.77 3.85
CA SER A 623 21.05 -35.50 3.98
C SER A 623 21.95 -35.30 2.76
N GLY A 624 21.38 -35.27 1.55
CA GLY A 624 22.14 -34.95 0.32
C GLY A 624 22.69 -33.51 0.32
N MET A 625 21.92 -32.56 0.84
CA MET A 625 22.33 -31.16 0.97
C MET A 625 23.48 -30.99 1.97
N PHE A 626 23.41 -31.68 3.12
CA PHE A 626 24.51 -31.64 4.10
C PHE A 626 25.80 -32.26 3.55
N ALA A 627 25.72 -33.36 2.82
CA ALA A 627 26.88 -33.98 2.17
C ALA A 627 27.53 -33.06 1.11
N ALA A 628 26.71 -32.36 0.32
CA ALA A 628 27.18 -31.39 -0.66
C ALA A 628 27.90 -30.20 0.01
N LEU A 629 27.36 -29.70 1.12
CA LEU A 629 27.97 -28.63 1.92
C LEU A 629 29.35 -29.02 2.47
N GLU A 630 29.48 -30.22 3.03
CA GLU A 630 30.76 -30.72 3.53
C GLU A 630 31.78 -30.91 2.40
N THR A 631 31.34 -31.33 1.22
CA THR A 631 32.21 -31.43 0.03
C THR A 631 32.73 -30.05 -0.40
N LYS A 632 31.86 -29.03 -0.42
CA LYS A 632 32.25 -27.65 -0.73
C LYS A 632 33.22 -27.09 0.32
N ARG A 633 32.99 -27.33 1.61
CA ARG A 633 33.90 -26.92 2.70
C ARG A 633 35.27 -27.57 2.58
N ALA A 634 35.33 -28.85 2.24
CA ALA A 634 36.59 -29.54 1.99
C ALA A 634 37.35 -28.92 0.81
N GLU A 635 36.65 -28.56 -0.27
CA GLU A 635 37.27 -27.89 -1.42
C GLU A 635 37.75 -26.47 -1.10
N ALA A 636 36.95 -25.68 -0.39
CA ALA A 636 37.36 -24.36 0.09
C ALA A 636 38.62 -24.45 0.97
N GLY A 637 38.69 -25.46 1.85
CA GLY A 637 39.87 -25.76 2.67
C GLY A 637 41.09 -26.13 1.83
N ARG A 638 40.92 -26.91 0.75
CA ARG A 638 42.02 -27.23 -0.19
C ARG A 638 42.53 -25.98 -0.90
N LEU A 639 41.64 -25.15 -1.44
CA LEU A 639 42.02 -23.91 -2.13
C LEU A 639 42.74 -22.93 -1.19
N LEU A 640 42.30 -22.80 0.07
CA LEU A 640 43.01 -22.03 1.09
C LEU A 640 44.41 -22.58 1.38
N ALA A 641 44.59 -23.90 1.37
CA ALA A 641 45.90 -24.50 1.56
C ALA A 641 46.85 -24.15 0.41
N ILE A 642 46.37 -24.22 -0.84
CA ILE A 642 47.11 -23.81 -2.05
C ILE A 642 47.47 -22.32 -1.99
N MET A 643 46.53 -21.46 -1.58
CA MET A 643 46.75 -20.01 -1.43
C MET A 643 47.82 -19.65 -0.38
N ASN A 644 48.08 -20.56 0.56
CA ASN A 644 49.10 -20.40 1.60
C ASN A 644 50.47 -21.00 1.22
N GLU A 645 50.62 -21.56 0.01
CA GLU A 645 51.92 -22.06 -0.46
C GLU A 645 52.92 -20.91 -0.73
N PRO A 646 54.22 -21.10 -0.39
CA PRO A 646 55.25 -20.12 -0.71
C PRO A 646 55.34 -19.85 -2.22
N GLY A 647 55.35 -18.58 -2.63
CA GLY A 647 55.40 -18.18 -4.04
C GLY A 647 54.11 -18.35 -4.82
N PHE A 648 52.98 -18.65 -4.16
CA PHE A 648 51.66 -18.69 -4.79
C PHE A 648 51.27 -17.34 -5.39
N TRP A 649 51.48 -16.24 -4.65
CA TRP A 649 51.12 -14.88 -5.07
C TRP A 649 51.98 -14.33 -6.20
N ASP A 650 53.11 -14.99 -6.51
CA ASP A 650 54.01 -14.60 -7.61
C ASP A 650 53.59 -15.24 -8.96
N ARG A 651 52.66 -16.20 -8.95
CA ARG A 651 52.11 -16.88 -10.14
C ARG A 651 50.85 -16.17 -10.62
N SER A 652 50.99 -15.29 -11.61
CA SER A 652 49.94 -14.30 -11.97
C SER A 652 48.63 -14.87 -12.52
N VAL A 653 48.62 -16.06 -13.12
CA VAL A 653 47.41 -16.68 -13.70
C VAL A 653 46.76 -17.65 -12.70
N ASP A 654 47.53 -18.56 -12.13
CA ASP A 654 47.03 -19.56 -11.17
C ASP A 654 46.49 -18.93 -9.87
N CYS A 655 47.08 -17.80 -9.45
CA CYS A 655 46.65 -17.09 -8.25
C CYS A 655 45.24 -16.52 -8.40
N VAL A 656 44.93 -15.92 -9.56
CA VAL A 656 43.62 -15.29 -9.81
C VAL A 656 42.55 -16.37 -9.92
N GLU A 657 42.80 -17.43 -10.70
CA GLU A 657 41.85 -18.51 -10.91
C GLU A 657 41.53 -19.27 -9.60
N THR A 658 42.53 -19.51 -8.77
CA THR A 658 42.35 -20.19 -7.46
C THR A 658 41.56 -19.30 -6.49
N LEU A 659 41.82 -18.00 -6.47
CA LEU A 659 41.14 -17.05 -5.59
C LEU A 659 39.67 -16.83 -5.98
N GLU A 660 39.38 -16.79 -7.29
CA GLU A 660 38.01 -16.75 -7.82
C GLU A 660 37.24 -18.02 -7.50
N LYS A 661 37.85 -19.20 -7.71
CA LYS A 661 37.26 -20.49 -7.33
C LYS A 661 36.96 -20.55 -5.83
N TYR A 662 37.88 -20.09 -4.98
CA TYR A 662 37.67 -20.07 -3.53
C TYR A 662 36.51 -19.15 -3.13
N ARG A 663 36.47 -17.92 -3.65
CA ARG A 663 35.39 -16.96 -3.37
C ARG A 663 34.03 -17.50 -3.80
N ALA A 664 33.95 -18.10 -4.99
CA ALA A 664 32.71 -18.69 -5.48
C ALA A 664 32.18 -19.81 -4.57
N ILE A 665 33.08 -20.65 -4.03
CA ILE A 665 32.73 -21.74 -3.12
C ILE A 665 32.36 -21.22 -1.73
N ASP A 666 33.12 -20.26 -1.17
CA ASP A 666 32.85 -19.68 0.15
C ASP A 666 31.47 -18.99 0.18
N ILE A 667 31.15 -18.22 -0.86
CA ILE A 667 29.85 -17.59 -1.03
C ILE A 667 28.73 -18.65 -1.12
N ALA A 668 28.95 -19.74 -1.87
CA ALA A 668 27.97 -20.82 -1.96
C ALA A 668 27.69 -21.44 -0.58
N ILE A 669 28.75 -21.78 0.18
CA ILE A 669 28.65 -22.37 1.52
C ILE A 669 27.83 -21.48 2.47
N GLN A 670 28.12 -20.19 2.52
CA GLN A 670 27.42 -19.24 3.40
C GLN A 670 25.91 -19.17 3.11
N VAL A 671 25.52 -19.32 1.84
CA VAL A 671 24.11 -19.33 1.44
C VAL A 671 23.41 -20.63 1.81
N GLU A 672 24.01 -21.80 1.55
CA GLU A 672 23.35 -23.08 1.87
C GLU A 672 23.26 -23.33 3.38
N GLU A 673 24.23 -22.82 4.16
CA GLU A 673 24.23 -22.94 5.62
C GLU A 673 23.06 -22.25 6.31
N ARG A 674 22.57 -21.15 5.73
CA ARG A 674 21.39 -20.42 6.22
C ARG A 674 20.13 -21.28 6.25
N TYR A 675 20.01 -22.21 5.31
CA TYR A 675 18.85 -23.09 5.17
C TYR A 675 19.03 -24.43 5.87
N ALA A 676 20.27 -24.91 5.87
CA ALA A 676 20.71 -26.06 6.65
C ALA A 676 20.35 -25.93 8.14
N ALA A 677 20.34 -24.72 8.71
CA ALA A 677 19.97 -24.49 10.10
C ALA A 677 18.56 -24.98 10.47
N ALA A 678 17.55 -24.72 9.63
CA ALA A 678 16.18 -25.16 9.86
C ALA A 678 16.02 -26.68 9.79
N LEU A 679 16.77 -27.32 8.88
CA LEU A 679 16.76 -28.78 8.70
C LEU A 679 17.55 -29.50 9.80
N ARG A 680 18.62 -28.89 10.34
CA ARG A 680 19.33 -29.38 11.54
C ARG A 680 18.46 -29.28 12.79
N GLU A 681 17.66 -28.22 12.91
CA GLU A 681 16.69 -28.11 14.00
C GLU A 681 15.60 -29.17 13.89
N LEU A 682 15.09 -29.45 12.68
CA LEU A 682 14.19 -30.58 12.45
C LEU A 682 14.83 -31.92 12.85
N ALA A 683 16.11 -32.14 12.55
CA ALA A 683 16.83 -33.36 12.93
C ALA A 683 16.90 -33.51 14.46
N SER A 684 17.31 -32.44 15.13
CA SER A 684 17.37 -32.34 16.59
C SER A 684 16.01 -32.57 17.27
N VAL A 685 14.93 -32.02 16.72
CA VAL A 685 13.56 -32.22 17.25
C VAL A 685 13.06 -33.63 16.95
N HIS A 686 13.40 -34.20 15.78
CA HIS A 686 13.02 -35.55 15.39
C HIS A 686 13.64 -36.61 16.32
N GLU A 687 14.95 -36.53 16.57
CA GLU A 687 15.67 -37.43 17.51
C GLU A 687 15.13 -37.32 18.94
N ARG A 688 14.91 -36.10 19.43
CA ARG A 688 14.38 -35.86 20.79
C ARG A 688 12.96 -36.39 20.99
N THR A 689 12.19 -36.55 19.92
CA THR A 689 10.77 -36.94 19.98
C THR A 689 10.51 -38.41 19.67
N GLU A 690 11.54 -39.25 19.44
CA GLU A 690 11.36 -40.69 19.15
C GLU A 690 10.65 -41.46 20.28
N GLY A 691 10.81 -41.04 21.55
CA GLY A 691 10.39 -41.81 22.74
C GLY A 691 8.99 -41.56 23.32
N ALA A 692 8.44 -40.34 23.30
CA ALA A 692 7.06 -40.04 23.76
C ALA A 692 6.71 -38.54 23.59
N GLY A 693 5.47 -38.24 23.19
CA GLY A 693 4.71 -37.11 23.75
C GLY A 693 4.50 -35.83 22.94
N ASN A 694 5.47 -35.29 22.17
CA ASN A 694 5.39 -33.90 21.69
C ASN A 694 5.16 -33.73 20.18
N SER A 695 4.02 -34.25 19.67
CA SER A 695 3.66 -34.18 18.24
C SER A 695 3.56 -32.75 17.69
N GLN A 696 3.30 -31.75 18.54
CA GLN A 696 3.11 -30.35 18.15
C GLN A 696 4.42 -29.59 17.91
N GLU A 697 5.45 -29.88 18.70
CA GLU A 697 6.80 -29.34 18.50
C GLU A 697 7.41 -29.89 17.20
N LEU A 698 7.23 -31.20 16.97
CA LEU A 698 7.63 -31.84 15.73
C LEU A 698 6.84 -31.30 14.52
N ALA A 699 5.53 -31.04 14.67
CA ALA A 699 4.72 -30.43 13.60
C ALA A 699 5.24 -29.05 13.20
N HIS A 700 5.57 -28.21 14.18
CA HIS A 700 6.09 -26.87 13.96
C HIS A 700 7.49 -26.90 13.32
N ALA A 701 8.36 -27.80 13.79
CA ALA A 701 9.68 -28.02 13.19
C ALA A 701 9.57 -28.49 11.73
N VAL A 702 8.63 -29.41 11.44
CA VAL A 702 8.34 -29.85 10.06
C VAL A 702 7.90 -28.67 9.19
N GLN A 703 6.98 -27.81 9.65
CA GLN A 703 6.52 -26.65 8.88
C GLN A 703 7.63 -25.63 8.57
N ILE A 704 8.51 -25.36 9.55
CA ILE A 704 9.65 -24.46 9.36
C ILE A 704 10.65 -25.07 8.37
N ALA A 705 10.97 -26.36 8.51
CA ALA A 705 11.86 -27.08 7.62
C ALA A 705 11.30 -27.17 6.19
N GLU A 706 10.00 -27.40 6.02
CA GLU A 706 9.33 -27.38 4.70
C GLU A 706 9.39 -26.00 4.06
N ARG A 707 9.19 -24.94 4.84
CA ARG A 707 9.36 -23.56 4.33
C ARG A 707 10.81 -23.30 3.92
N ALA A 708 11.78 -23.65 4.75
CA ALA A 708 13.19 -23.44 4.44
C ALA A 708 13.64 -24.26 3.21
N LEU A 709 13.17 -25.50 3.07
CA LEU A 709 13.47 -26.35 1.93
C LEU A 709 12.77 -25.85 0.65
N ARG A 710 11.54 -25.33 0.73
CA ARG A 710 10.89 -24.64 -0.38
C ARG A 710 11.67 -23.40 -0.79
N GLU A 711 12.01 -22.51 0.14
CA GLU A 711 12.80 -21.31 -0.15
C GLU A 711 14.20 -21.64 -0.71
N TRP A 712 14.81 -22.75 -0.26
CA TRP A 712 16.06 -23.27 -0.82
C TRP A 712 15.87 -23.75 -2.26
N ASN A 713 14.85 -24.58 -2.51
CA ASN A 713 14.53 -25.09 -3.84
C ASN A 713 14.15 -23.95 -4.80
N ASP A 714 13.38 -22.96 -4.35
CA ASP A 714 13.01 -21.77 -5.13
C ASP A 714 14.26 -20.93 -5.48
N ARG A 715 15.26 -20.85 -4.58
CA ARG A 715 16.54 -20.16 -4.87
C ARG A 715 17.49 -20.97 -5.75
N MET A 716 17.48 -22.29 -5.63
CA MET A 716 18.28 -23.18 -6.50
C MET A 716 17.63 -23.36 -7.87
N ALA A 717 16.32 -23.09 -8.00
CA ALA A 717 15.59 -23.08 -9.26
C ALA A 717 15.87 -21.84 -10.12
N ASP A 718 16.51 -20.81 -9.56
CA ASP A 718 16.83 -19.57 -10.27
C ASP A 718 18.28 -19.60 -10.77
N GLU A 719 18.48 -20.09 -12.00
CA GLU A 719 19.78 -20.21 -12.70
C GLU A 719 20.32 -18.86 -13.23
N GLY A 720 19.97 -17.75 -12.57
CA GLY A 720 20.35 -16.40 -13.00
C GLY A 720 21.84 -16.08 -12.83
N PRO A 721 22.39 -15.14 -13.62
CA PRO A 721 23.79 -14.71 -13.53
C PRO A 721 24.11 -14.12 -12.15
N ARG A 722 25.27 -14.52 -11.59
CA ARG A 722 25.74 -14.12 -10.26
C ARG A 722 26.54 -12.81 -10.25
N GLU A 723 26.96 -12.37 -11.43
CA GLU A 723 27.72 -11.15 -11.63
C GLU A 723 27.00 -10.26 -12.64
N LEU A 724 26.81 -8.99 -12.28
CA LEU A 724 26.01 -8.03 -13.02
C LEU A 724 26.68 -6.66 -13.02
N TRP A 725 26.42 -5.91 -14.08
CA TRP A 725 26.57 -4.47 -14.12
C TRP A 725 25.22 -3.81 -13.84
N LEU A 726 25.15 -3.00 -12.78
CA LEU A 726 24.00 -2.14 -12.52
C LEU A 726 24.29 -0.75 -13.09
N LEU A 727 23.67 -0.44 -14.23
CA LEU A 727 23.81 0.82 -14.92
C LEU A 727 22.74 1.80 -14.42
N ILE A 728 23.17 2.92 -13.85
CA ILE A 728 22.31 4.01 -13.38
C ILE A 728 22.60 5.24 -14.23
N GLU A 729 21.61 5.72 -14.99
CA GLU A 729 21.78 6.85 -15.91
C GLU A 729 20.68 7.90 -15.77
N SER A 730 20.98 9.16 -16.08
CA SER A 730 19.95 10.20 -16.16
C SER A 730 18.95 9.90 -17.28
N ALA A 731 17.66 10.03 -16.99
CA ALA A 731 16.60 9.90 -17.99
C ALA A 731 16.18 11.25 -18.62
N ASP A 732 16.57 12.39 -18.04
CA ASP A 732 16.28 13.74 -18.52
C ASP A 732 17.59 14.51 -18.78
N VAL A 733 17.71 15.22 -19.92
CA VAL A 733 18.95 15.91 -20.34
C VAL A 733 19.10 17.31 -19.68
N LEU A 734 18.09 17.79 -18.93
CA LEU A 734 18.05 19.16 -18.41
C LEU A 734 18.06 19.22 -16.87
N GLN A 735 19.13 19.82 -16.35
CA GLN A 735 19.40 20.35 -14.98
C GLN A 735 18.89 19.56 -13.75
N GLY A 736 19.86 18.97 -13.02
CA GLY A 736 19.74 18.46 -11.64
C GLY A 736 19.75 16.93 -11.46
N ALA A 737 19.83 16.18 -12.56
CA ALA A 737 19.82 14.70 -12.52
C ALA A 737 21.10 14.07 -11.95
N ASP A 738 22.19 14.83 -11.91
CA ASP A 738 23.49 14.43 -11.37
C ASP A 738 23.47 14.11 -9.87
N THR A 739 22.75 14.93 -9.10
CA THR A 739 22.51 14.69 -7.68
C THR A 739 21.67 13.43 -7.46
N TRP A 740 20.73 13.14 -8.36
CA TRP A 740 19.84 11.98 -8.24
C TRP A 740 20.51 10.66 -8.60
N VAL A 741 21.28 10.62 -9.69
CA VAL A 741 22.10 9.44 -10.05
C VAL A 741 23.07 9.11 -8.90
N SER A 742 23.68 10.13 -8.29
CA SER A 742 24.58 9.96 -7.14
C SER A 742 23.88 9.41 -5.89
N GLU A 743 22.68 9.91 -5.58
CA GLU A 743 21.89 9.41 -4.44
C GLU A 743 21.40 7.97 -4.65
N LEU A 744 20.93 7.64 -5.86
CA LEU A 744 20.52 6.28 -6.20
C LEU A 744 21.69 5.30 -6.15
N ALA A 745 22.85 5.66 -6.72
CA ALA A 745 24.03 4.79 -6.66
C ALA A 745 24.44 4.47 -5.21
N ARG A 746 24.36 5.43 -4.28
CA ARG A 746 24.61 5.17 -2.85
C ARG A 746 23.56 4.27 -2.23
N MET A 747 22.29 4.48 -2.57
CA MET A 747 21.19 3.65 -2.09
C MET A 747 21.35 2.20 -2.54
N GLU A 748 21.69 1.97 -3.80
CA GLU A 748 21.89 0.63 -4.36
C GLU A 748 23.10 -0.09 -3.75
N LEU A 749 24.20 0.64 -3.49
CA LEU A 749 25.35 0.09 -2.77
C LEU A 749 24.97 -0.37 -1.36
N GLU A 750 24.19 0.43 -0.62
CA GLU A 750 23.70 0.05 0.72
C GLU A 750 22.68 -1.09 0.67
N TRP A 751 21.86 -1.16 -0.40
CA TRP A 751 20.92 -2.24 -0.61
C TRP A 751 21.63 -3.56 -0.89
N CYS A 752 22.60 -3.58 -1.81
CA CYS A 752 23.45 -4.73 -2.08
C CYS A 752 24.15 -5.21 -0.81
N ARG A 753 24.70 -4.29 0.00
CA ARG A 753 25.33 -4.61 1.29
C ARG A 753 24.36 -5.28 2.27
N ARG A 754 23.10 -4.87 2.31
CA ARG A 754 22.05 -5.51 3.14
C ARG A 754 21.65 -6.89 2.63
N LEU A 755 21.66 -7.07 1.31
CA LEU A 755 21.45 -8.36 0.67
C LEU A 755 22.67 -9.29 0.77
N HIS A 756 23.78 -8.82 1.36
CA HIS A 756 25.07 -9.51 1.40
C HIS A 756 25.67 -9.79 0.01
N LEU A 757 25.31 -8.96 -0.98
CA LEU A 757 25.97 -8.90 -2.28
C LEU A 757 27.21 -8.00 -2.18
N GLN A 758 28.28 -8.36 -2.86
CA GLN A 758 29.43 -7.47 -3.03
C GLN A 758 29.10 -6.46 -4.11
N ALA A 759 29.20 -5.16 -3.82
CA ALA A 759 28.94 -4.12 -4.81
C ALA A 759 29.94 -2.98 -4.71
N ALA A 760 30.40 -2.48 -5.85
CA ALA A 760 31.32 -1.35 -5.95
C ALA A 760 31.06 -0.51 -7.20
N LEU A 761 31.23 0.81 -7.12
CA LEU A 761 31.27 1.67 -8.30
C LEU A 761 32.56 1.42 -9.07
N VAL A 762 32.48 1.07 -10.35
CA VAL A 762 33.63 0.68 -11.18
C VAL A 762 33.86 1.57 -12.39
N ALA A 763 32.80 2.22 -12.91
CA ALA A 763 32.90 3.18 -13.99
C ALA A 763 31.82 4.27 -13.89
N CYS A 764 32.06 5.42 -14.51
CA CYS A 764 31.11 6.52 -14.57
C CYS A 764 31.29 7.39 -15.82
N GLU A 765 30.26 8.13 -16.21
CA GLU A 765 30.35 9.26 -17.14
C GLU A 765 30.08 10.56 -16.39
N VAL A 766 30.90 11.57 -16.69
CA VAL A 766 30.79 12.90 -16.09
C VAL A 766 30.78 13.94 -17.20
N ASN A 767 29.69 14.69 -17.31
CA ASN A 767 29.55 15.80 -18.25
C ASN A 767 29.47 17.12 -17.46
N ASP A 768 30.35 18.08 -17.77
CA ASP A 768 30.45 19.37 -17.08
C ASP A 768 30.52 19.28 -15.54
N GLY A 769 31.18 18.23 -15.02
CA GLY A 769 31.33 17.98 -13.58
C GLY A 769 30.17 17.23 -12.92
N ALA A 770 29.11 16.94 -13.67
CA ALA A 770 27.89 16.30 -13.21
C ALA A 770 27.91 14.79 -13.51
N LEU A 771 27.58 13.93 -12.54
CA LEU A 771 27.53 12.47 -12.72
C LEU A 771 26.29 12.09 -13.54
N VAL A 772 26.47 11.82 -14.83
CA VAL A 772 25.37 11.47 -15.74
C VAL A 772 25.08 9.98 -15.70
N ARG A 773 26.12 9.17 -15.47
CA ARG A 773 26.03 7.71 -15.49
C ARG A 773 26.96 7.09 -14.45
N ALA A 774 26.46 6.12 -13.70
CA ALA A 774 27.21 5.31 -12.75
C ALA A 774 27.04 3.83 -13.08
N ILE A 775 28.12 3.06 -13.01
CA ILE A 775 28.12 1.62 -13.26
C ILE A 775 28.65 0.93 -12.02
N LEU A 776 27.78 0.17 -11.35
CA LEU A 776 28.13 -0.65 -10.21
C LEU A 776 28.42 -2.07 -10.68
N HIS A 777 29.52 -2.66 -10.22
CA HIS A 777 29.72 -4.10 -10.28
C HIS A 777 28.99 -4.72 -9.09
N VAL A 778 28.12 -5.70 -9.33
CA VAL A 778 27.44 -6.45 -8.27
C VAL A 778 27.71 -7.94 -8.45
N GLU A 779 28.22 -8.56 -7.39
CA GLU A 779 28.55 -9.98 -7.33
C GLU A 779 27.86 -10.63 -6.15
N GLY A 780 27.16 -11.74 -6.40
CA GLY A 780 26.63 -12.60 -5.38
C GLY A 780 25.48 -13.51 -5.83
N PRO A 781 25.08 -14.44 -4.96
CA PRO A 781 24.13 -15.50 -5.29
C PRO A 781 22.71 -14.95 -5.44
N GLY A 782 22.10 -15.20 -6.60
CA GLY A 782 20.77 -14.70 -6.93
C GLY A 782 20.72 -13.18 -7.18
N ALA A 783 21.86 -12.53 -7.42
CA ALA A 783 21.94 -11.08 -7.66
C ALA A 783 20.91 -10.62 -8.71
N ALA A 784 20.74 -11.39 -9.79
CA ALA A 784 19.79 -11.08 -10.85
C ALA A 784 18.34 -11.05 -10.33
N ALA A 785 17.96 -12.04 -9.53
CA ALA A 785 16.62 -12.18 -8.97
C ALA A 785 16.28 -11.06 -7.95
N TYR A 786 17.27 -10.60 -7.18
CA TYR A 786 17.08 -9.52 -6.21
C TYR A 786 16.97 -8.15 -6.87
N LEU A 787 17.79 -7.90 -7.90
CA LEU A 787 17.90 -6.60 -8.53
C LEU A 787 16.97 -6.43 -9.74
N GLU A 788 16.27 -7.48 -10.17
CA GLU A 788 15.22 -7.38 -11.19
C GLU A 788 14.17 -6.32 -10.83
N MET A 789 13.83 -6.18 -9.55
CA MET A 789 12.88 -5.17 -9.08
C MET A 789 13.44 -3.74 -9.15
N GLU A 790 14.71 -3.56 -9.42
CA GLU A 790 15.32 -2.24 -9.59
C GLU A 790 15.33 -1.81 -11.07
N GLU A 791 15.04 -2.70 -12.02
CA GLU A 791 15.05 -2.34 -13.44
C GLU A 791 13.88 -1.41 -13.81
N GLY A 792 14.17 -0.26 -14.43
CA GLY A 792 13.20 0.72 -14.93
C GLY A 792 13.47 2.18 -14.50
N ILE A 793 12.45 3.05 -14.55
CA ILE A 793 12.56 4.48 -14.23
C ILE A 793 12.33 4.74 -12.73
N HIS A 794 13.27 5.45 -12.12
CA HIS A 794 13.27 5.90 -10.73
C HIS A 794 13.00 7.41 -10.70
N ARG A 795 11.77 7.77 -10.33
CA ARG A 795 11.28 9.16 -10.34
C ARG A 795 11.24 9.74 -8.93
N ARG A 796 12.00 10.82 -8.69
CA ARG A 796 11.95 11.60 -7.46
C ARG A 796 11.16 12.88 -7.67
N THR A 797 10.08 13.03 -6.92
CA THR A 797 9.20 14.19 -7.03
C THR A 797 9.81 15.43 -6.39
N ARG A 798 9.74 16.60 -7.04
CA ARG A 798 10.19 17.89 -6.48
C ARG A 798 9.05 18.90 -6.42
N SER A 799 9.08 19.77 -5.41
CA SER A 799 8.12 20.89 -5.32
C SER A 799 8.59 22.03 -6.21
N ALA A 800 7.71 22.54 -7.08
CA ALA A 800 7.96 23.71 -7.94
C ALA A 800 9.13 23.57 -8.94
N GLN A 801 9.66 22.36 -9.15
CA GLN A 801 10.65 22.03 -10.17
C GLN A 801 10.26 20.69 -10.82
N PRO A 802 10.70 20.41 -12.07
CA PRO A 802 10.46 19.13 -12.71
C PRO A 802 10.97 17.96 -11.86
N ASP A 803 10.28 16.83 -11.89
CA ASP A 803 10.73 15.60 -11.24
C ASP A 803 12.12 15.19 -11.73
N LEU A 804 12.93 14.61 -10.86
CA LEU A 804 14.20 14.01 -11.25
C LEU A 804 13.93 12.58 -11.67
N LYS A 805 14.46 12.17 -12.82
CA LYS A 805 14.34 10.80 -13.31
C LYS A 805 15.72 10.24 -13.60
N ALA A 806 15.95 9.05 -13.07
CA ALA A 806 17.08 8.22 -13.45
C ALA A 806 16.54 6.86 -13.88
N ARG A 807 17.27 6.17 -14.74
CA ARG A 807 16.97 4.81 -15.18
C ARG A 807 18.01 3.88 -14.57
N ILE A 808 17.54 2.74 -14.09
CA ILE A 808 18.39 1.61 -13.70
C ILE A 808 18.20 0.49 -14.71
N VAL A 809 19.31 -0.07 -15.18
CA VAL A 809 19.37 -1.21 -16.10
C VAL A 809 20.27 -2.28 -15.49
N VAL A 810 19.80 -3.52 -15.47
CA VAL A 810 20.53 -4.67 -14.94
C VAL A 810 21.12 -5.45 -16.12
N ILE A 811 22.45 -5.53 -16.21
CA ILE A 811 23.14 -6.17 -17.34
C ILE A 811 23.97 -7.34 -16.80
N PRO A 812 23.75 -8.59 -17.27
CA PRO A 812 24.63 -9.70 -16.93
C PRO A 812 26.07 -9.49 -17.39
N ARG A 813 27.04 -9.74 -16.51
CA ARG A 813 28.46 -9.74 -16.88
C ARG A 813 28.78 -11.00 -17.69
N SER A 814 29.46 -10.86 -18.83
CA SER A 814 29.86 -12.00 -19.64
C SER A 814 31.33 -12.38 -19.39
N ALA A 815 31.63 -13.69 -19.27
CA ALA A 815 32.97 -14.19 -18.96
C ALA A 815 34.01 -14.07 -20.11
N SER A 816 33.72 -13.31 -21.18
CA SER A 816 34.50 -13.30 -22.42
C SER A 816 35.22 -11.96 -22.65
N THR A 817 36.54 -11.91 -22.43
CA THR A 817 37.30 -10.64 -22.33
C THR A 817 38.39 -10.42 -23.40
N ALA A 818 38.34 -11.10 -24.54
CA ALA A 818 39.44 -11.00 -25.51
C ALA A 818 39.37 -9.81 -26.50
N ALA A 819 38.18 -9.27 -26.82
CA ALA A 819 38.01 -8.43 -28.03
C ALA A 819 37.90 -6.90 -27.81
N ALA A 820 37.84 -6.39 -26.56
CA ALA A 820 37.54 -4.97 -26.29
C ALA A 820 38.69 -4.16 -25.65
N ARG A 821 39.94 -4.61 -25.80
CA ARG A 821 41.12 -3.87 -25.28
C ARG A 821 41.49 -2.65 -26.14
N ASP A 822 41.09 -2.66 -27.41
CA ASP A 822 41.30 -1.58 -28.36
C ASP A 822 40.25 -0.49 -28.15
N GLY A 823 40.69 0.74 -27.89
CA GLY A 823 39.82 1.90 -27.67
C GLY A 823 39.81 2.47 -26.25
N ILE A 824 40.50 1.86 -25.28
CA ILE A 824 40.68 2.43 -23.94
C ILE A 824 41.97 3.24 -23.84
N VAL A 825 41.84 4.52 -23.50
CA VAL A 825 42.94 5.48 -23.39
C VAL A 825 43.22 5.79 -21.93
N LYS A 826 44.50 5.87 -21.54
CA LYS A 826 44.90 6.33 -20.20
C LYS A 826 44.72 7.85 -20.09
N VAL A 827 44.07 8.32 -19.03
CA VAL A 827 43.85 9.74 -18.76
C VAL A 827 44.64 10.20 -17.52
N LYS A 828 44.76 11.52 -17.33
CA LYS A 828 45.38 12.08 -16.12
C LYS A 828 44.60 11.65 -14.89
N GLU A 829 45.28 11.03 -13.94
CA GLU A 829 44.67 10.54 -12.71
C GLU A 829 44.04 11.70 -11.93
N ARG A 830 42.76 11.52 -11.59
CA ARG A 830 42.00 12.43 -10.75
C ARG A 830 40.96 11.66 -9.97
N GLN A 831 40.53 12.23 -8.86
CA GLN A 831 39.44 11.67 -8.06
C GLN A 831 38.10 12.00 -8.70
N GLY A 832 37.29 10.98 -8.95
CA GLY A 832 35.95 11.08 -9.53
C GLY A 832 34.83 11.03 -8.50
N PRO A 833 33.56 11.06 -8.96
CA PRO A 833 32.39 10.94 -8.09
C PRO A 833 32.42 9.69 -7.21
N LEU A 834 31.85 9.79 -6.01
CA LEU A 834 31.80 8.72 -5.01
C LEU A 834 33.18 8.10 -4.63
N GLY A 835 34.27 8.81 -4.91
CA GLY A 835 35.63 8.39 -4.57
C GLY A 835 36.30 7.47 -5.59
N LEU A 836 35.69 7.24 -6.76
CA LEU A 836 36.26 6.42 -7.83
C LEU A 836 37.51 7.09 -8.43
N PRO A 837 38.70 6.47 -8.40
CA PRO A 837 39.87 6.97 -9.12
C PRO A 837 39.66 6.87 -10.63
N LEU A 838 39.81 7.97 -11.36
CA LEU A 838 39.63 8.00 -12.81
C LEU A 838 40.99 7.93 -13.50
N ARG A 839 41.29 6.81 -14.15
CA ARG A 839 42.59 6.51 -14.76
C ARG A 839 42.49 6.16 -16.25
N PHE A 840 41.35 5.66 -16.69
CA PHE A 840 41.13 5.19 -18.05
C PHE A 840 39.81 5.73 -18.60
N LEU A 841 39.78 5.99 -19.91
CA LEU A 841 38.62 6.41 -20.69
C LEU A 841 38.34 5.37 -21.77
N GLY A 842 37.13 4.83 -21.80
CA GLY A 842 36.65 3.92 -22.84
C GLY A 842 35.42 4.50 -23.52
N ARG A 843 35.36 4.38 -24.85
CA ARG A 843 34.24 4.87 -25.66
C ARG A 843 33.41 3.70 -26.15
N VAL A 844 32.09 3.75 -25.96
CA VAL A 844 31.15 2.70 -26.39
C VAL A 844 30.01 3.30 -27.19
N GLU A 845 29.68 2.69 -28.33
CA GLU A 845 28.48 3.02 -29.11
C GLU A 845 27.36 2.06 -28.71
N ILE A 846 26.22 2.59 -28.26
CA ILE A 846 25.03 1.78 -27.95
C ILE A 846 24.29 1.47 -29.25
N PRO A 847 24.23 0.21 -29.72
CA PRO A 847 23.65 -0.05 -31.04
C PRO A 847 22.13 0.11 -31.10
N SER A 848 21.46 0.15 -29.95
CA SER A 848 20.01 0.35 -29.87
C SER A 848 19.57 1.82 -29.88
N THR A 849 20.50 2.77 -29.75
CA THR A 849 20.21 4.21 -29.79
C THR A 849 21.15 5.00 -30.71
N GLY A 850 22.24 4.40 -31.20
CA GLY A 850 23.29 5.07 -31.96
C GLY A 850 24.08 6.11 -31.13
N SER A 851 23.92 6.10 -29.81
CA SER A 851 24.57 7.07 -28.91
C SER A 851 25.96 6.59 -28.53
N VAL A 852 26.93 7.51 -28.57
CA VAL A 852 28.31 7.26 -28.14
C VAL A 852 28.47 7.74 -26.69
N ILE A 853 29.04 6.90 -25.83
CA ILE A 853 29.23 7.15 -24.41
C ILE A 853 30.72 7.09 -24.08
N ASP A 854 31.18 8.06 -23.31
CA ASP A 854 32.53 8.15 -22.77
C ASP A 854 32.55 7.74 -21.29
N LEU A 855 33.06 6.54 -21.00
CA LEU A 855 33.13 5.97 -19.64
C LEU A 855 34.53 6.11 -19.04
N LEU A 856 34.59 6.64 -17.83
CA LEU A 856 35.81 6.77 -17.03
C LEU A 856 35.83 5.69 -15.93
N GLY A 857 36.98 5.03 -15.75
CA GLY A 857 37.16 3.96 -14.76
C GLY A 857 38.56 3.92 -14.14
N SER A 858 38.69 3.15 -13.05
CA SER A 858 39.94 2.96 -12.31
C SER A 858 40.83 1.88 -12.92
N GLU A 859 40.22 0.83 -13.47
CA GLU A 859 40.90 -0.35 -13.97
C GLU A 859 40.64 -0.57 -15.45
N ARG A 860 41.70 -0.76 -16.23
CA ARG A 860 41.62 -0.90 -17.68
C ARG A 860 40.85 -2.15 -18.11
N LEU A 861 41.02 -3.26 -17.41
CA LEU A 861 40.39 -4.54 -17.76
C LEU A 861 38.89 -4.49 -17.47
N VAL A 862 38.49 -4.05 -16.27
CA VAL A 862 37.08 -3.86 -15.90
C VAL A 862 36.37 -2.91 -16.87
N LEU A 863 37.03 -1.82 -17.27
CA LEU A 863 36.44 -0.89 -18.24
C LEU A 863 36.28 -1.50 -19.64
N ALA A 864 37.17 -2.40 -20.06
CA ALA A 864 37.07 -3.13 -21.32
C ALA A 864 35.88 -4.10 -21.33
N GLU A 865 35.65 -4.77 -20.21
CA GLU A 865 34.51 -5.67 -20.02
C GLU A 865 33.19 -4.92 -20.08
N ILE A 866 33.09 -3.80 -19.34
CA ILE A 866 31.91 -2.93 -19.34
C ILE A 866 31.58 -2.44 -20.75
N VAL A 867 32.59 -1.95 -21.49
CA VAL A 867 32.42 -1.49 -22.88
C VAL A 867 31.94 -2.62 -23.78
N SER A 868 32.52 -3.82 -23.64
CA SER A 868 32.12 -5.01 -24.41
C SER A 868 30.68 -5.42 -24.12
N ASP A 869 30.30 -5.53 -22.85
CA ASP A 869 28.97 -5.98 -22.43
C ASP A 869 27.90 -4.95 -22.80
N LEU A 870 28.17 -3.65 -22.64
CA LEU A 870 27.27 -2.57 -23.08
C LEU A 870 27.06 -2.55 -24.60
N ALA A 871 28.10 -2.79 -25.39
CA ALA A 871 28.00 -2.85 -26.85
C ALA A 871 27.13 -4.03 -27.31
N ARG A 872 27.17 -5.16 -26.59
CA ARG A 872 26.39 -6.38 -26.89
C ARG A 872 24.99 -6.36 -26.29
N TYR A 873 24.76 -5.53 -25.28
CA TYR A 873 23.49 -5.49 -24.56
C TYR A 873 22.33 -5.15 -25.52
N ARG A 874 21.32 -6.02 -25.50
CA ARG A 874 20.04 -5.85 -26.18
C ARG A 874 18.96 -5.92 -25.10
N PRO A 875 18.11 -4.90 -24.93
CA PRO A 875 17.03 -4.93 -23.95
C PRO A 875 16.13 -6.14 -24.22
N SER A 876 15.68 -6.83 -23.18
CA SER A 876 14.74 -7.94 -23.31
C SER A 876 13.33 -7.42 -23.61
N ALA A 877 12.45 -8.26 -24.18
CA ALA A 877 11.03 -7.88 -24.40
C ALA A 877 10.29 -7.54 -23.10
N ARG A 878 10.77 -8.02 -21.94
CA ARG A 878 10.23 -7.71 -20.60
C ARG A 878 10.74 -6.37 -20.04
N SER A 879 11.83 -5.82 -20.57
CA SER A 879 12.38 -4.53 -20.14
C SER A 879 11.78 -3.40 -20.97
N ASP A 880 10.56 -2.98 -20.65
CA ASP A 880 10.00 -1.76 -21.22
C ASP A 880 10.82 -0.56 -20.70
N ARG A 881 11.54 0.11 -21.60
CA ARG A 881 12.44 1.26 -21.34
C ARG A 881 11.71 2.45 -20.71
N THR A 882 10.38 2.44 -20.71
CA THR A 882 9.50 3.46 -20.15
C THR A 882 8.83 3.05 -18.85
N SER A 883 9.00 1.80 -18.42
CA SER A 883 8.36 1.29 -17.21
C SER A 883 8.85 2.01 -15.95
N LEU A 884 7.91 2.51 -15.17
CA LEU A 884 8.20 3.20 -13.91
C LEU A 884 8.47 2.15 -12.83
N ALA A 885 9.73 2.02 -12.41
CA ALA A 885 10.13 1.06 -11.38
C ALA A 885 9.81 1.58 -9.97
N ARG A 886 10.04 2.88 -9.72
CA ARG A 886 9.88 3.44 -8.38
C ARG A 886 9.63 4.94 -8.36
N VAL A 887 8.78 5.37 -7.42
CA VAL A 887 8.49 6.78 -7.15
C VAL A 887 8.93 7.15 -5.74
N TYR A 888 9.73 8.20 -5.62
CA TYR A 888 10.32 8.70 -4.38
C TYR A 888 9.69 10.05 -4.04
N ALA A 889 8.91 10.13 -2.97
CA ALA A 889 8.16 11.35 -2.61
C ALA A 889 8.95 12.25 -1.63
N LYS A 890 8.74 13.58 -1.74
CA LYS A 890 9.47 14.57 -0.92
C LYS A 890 9.00 14.64 0.54
N ASP A 891 7.74 14.30 0.82
CA ASP A 891 7.08 14.58 2.11
C ASP A 891 7.21 13.43 3.15
N GLY A 892 8.30 12.68 3.09
CA GLY A 892 8.61 11.62 4.06
C GLY A 892 7.89 10.29 3.84
N VAL A 893 6.91 10.20 2.93
CA VAL A 893 6.38 8.95 2.40
C VAL A 893 7.45 8.35 1.49
N GLY A 894 8.22 7.37 1.97
CA GLY A 894 9.47 6.91 1.36
C GLY A 894 9.43 6.59 -0.14
N ALA A 895 9.39 5.31 -0.52
CA ALA A 895 9.43 4.92 -1.93
C ALA A 895 8.29 3.95 -2.25
N ARG A 896 7.67 4.12 -3.41
CA ARG A 896 6.57 3.27 -3.88
C ARG A 896 6.97 2.58 -5.17
N ASP A 897 6.77 1.28 -5.23
CA ASP A 897 6.83 0.51 -6.48
C ASP A 897 5.41 0.46 -7.09
N PRO A 898 5.16 1.13 -8.23
CA PRO A 898 3.85 1.14 -8.86
C PRO A 898 3.47 -0.19 -9.50
N ARG A 899 4.43 -1.10 -9.77
CA ARG A 899 4.19 -2.42 -10.37
C ARG A 899 3.60 -3.40 -9.36
N THR A 900 3.94 -3.24 -8.08
CA THR A 900 3.43 -4.09 -6.97
C THR A 900 2.47 -3.35 -6.05
N GLY A 901 2.44 -2.01 -6.13
CA GLY A 901 1.67 -1.14 -5.24
C GLY A 901 2.31 -0.95 -3.85
N ALA A 902 3.40 -1.64 -3.54
CA ALA A 902 4.06 -1.60 -2.24
C ALA A 902 4.72 -0.25 -1.98
N THR A 903 4.71 0.18 -0.71
CA THR A 903 5.31 1.46 -0.29
C THR A 903 6.20 1.26 0.94
N ALA A 904 7.46 1.67 0.84
CA ALA A 904 8.36 1.85 1.96
C ALA A 904 8.12 3.23 2.59
N LEU A 905 7.77 3.26 3.87
CA LEU A 905 7.16 4.46 4.50
C LEU A 905 8.14 5.58 4.88
N ARG A 906 9.47 5.36 4.84
CA ARG A 906 10.47 6.34 5.28
C ARG A 906 11.58 6.53 4.27
N MET A 907 11.66 7.74 3.70
CA MET A 907 12.68 8.08 2.70
C MET A 907 14.12 7.89 3.21
N LYS A 908 14.38 8.24 4.48
CA LYS A 908 15.71 8.08 5.09
C LYS A 908 16.13 6.60 5.17
N ASP A 909 15.19 5.70 5.40
CA ASP A 909 15.48 4.26 5.50
C ASP A 909 15.65 3.67 4.11
N VAL A 910 14.82 4.09 3.15
CA VAL A 910 14.95 3.76 1.72
C VAL A 910 16.32 4.14 1.19
N LEU A 911 16.74 5.40 1.36
CA LEU A 911 18.07 5.88 0.91
C LEU A 911 19.24 5.22 1.66
N ARG A 912 18.98 4.52 2.78
CA ARG A 912 19.95 3.66 3.49
C ARG A 912 19.83 2.18 3.10
N GLY A 913 19.22 1.91 1.94
CA GLY A 913 19.03 0.59 1.37
C GLY A 913 17.93 -0.25 2.01
N ASN A 914 17.01 0.30 2.81
CA ASN A 914 15.92 -0.50 3.39
C ASN A 914 14.77 -0.68 2.39
N LEU A 915 14.88 -1.69 1.53
CA LEU A 915 13.90 -2.01 0.48
C LEU A 915 13.16 -3.33 0.72
N ASP A 916 13.28 -3.92 1.92
CA ASP A 916 12.67 -5.20 2.28
C ASP A 916 11.15 -5.27 1.99
N PRO A 917 10.32 -4.24 2.31
CA PRO A 917 8.89 -4.28 2.01
C PRO A 917 8.58 -4.29 0.50
N LEU A 918 9.47 -3.74 -0.32
CA LEU A 918 9.30 -3.72 -1.78
C LEU A 918 9.71 -5.07 -2.38
N LEU A 919 10.77 -5.68 -1.86
CA LEU A 919 11.24 -7.01 -2.28
C LEU A 919 10.24 -8.12 -1.94
N GLU A 920 9.63 -8.07 -0.77
CA GLU A 920 8.61 -9.04 -0.36
C GLU A 920 7.37 -8.98 -1.28
N ALA A 921 6.92 -7.79 -1.63
CA ALA A 921 5.83 -7.58 -2.59
C ALA A 921 6.21 -8.00 -4.02
N TRP A 922 7.46 -7.75 -4.44
CA TRP A 922 7.97 -8.20 -5.74
C TRP A 922 7.99 -9.71 -5.85
N ARG A 923 8.33 -10.43 -4.78
CA ARG A 923 8.41 -11.90 -4.75
C ARG A 923 7.06 -12.59 -4.67
N THR A 924 6.10 -11.96 -4.02
CA THR A 924 4.74 -12.48 -3.87
C THR A 924 3.84 -12.13 -5.05
N ARG A 925 4.36 -11.40 -6.05
CA ARG A 925 3.66 -11.16 -7.32
C ARG A 925 3.31 -12.52 -7.94
N SER A 926 2.03 -12.81 -8.02
CA SER A 926 1.55 -13.97 -8.76
C SER A 926 2.01 -13.81 -10.21
N VAL A 927 2.58 -14.86 -10.81
CA VAL A 927 3.05 -14.89 -12.21
C VAL A 927 1.94 -14.48 -13.22
N SER A 928 0.70 -14.33 -12.77
CA SER A 928 -0.43 -13.79 -13.51
C SER A 928 -0.42 -12.27 -13.76
N VAL A 929 0.41 -11.46 -13.08
CA VAL A 929 0.37 -9.98 -13.21
C VAL A 929 1.17 -9.46 -14.40
N VAL A 930 2.15 -10.20 -14.92
CA VAL A 930 2.98 -9.73 -16.05
C VAL A 930 2.21 -9.73 -17.38
N ARG A 931 1.11 -10.50 -17.51
CA ARG A 931 0.29 -10.51 -18.73
C ARG A 931 -0.73 -9.37 -18.86
N LYS A 932 -0.96 -8.57 -17.81
CA LYS A 932 -1.97 -7.50 -17.81
C LYS A 932 -1.42 -6.07 -17.92
N VAL A 933 -0.10 -5.92 -17.99
CA VAL A 933 0.57 -4.64 -18.28
C VAL A 933 1.06 -4.57 -19.73
N GLU A 934 1.06 -5.71 -20.45
CA GLU A 934 1.34 -5.81 -21.89
C GLU A 934 0.07 -5.72 -22.78
N ALA A 935 -1.10 -5.41 -22.20
CA ALA A 935 -2.35 -5.15 -22.92
C ALA A 935 -2.92 -3.81 -22.44
#